data_AF-A0A0D3GZP9-F1
#
_entry.id   AF-A0A0D3GZP9-F1
#
_cell.length_a   1.000
_cell.length_b   1.000
_cell.length_c   1.000
_cell.angle_alpha   90.00
_cell.angle_beta   90.00
_cell.angle_gamma   90.00
#
_symmetry.space_group_name_H-M   'P 1'
#
loop_
_entity.id
_entity.type
_entity.pdbx_description
1 polymer ?
#
loop_
_entity_poly.entity_id
_entity_poly.type
_entity_poly.pdbx_seq_one_letter_code
_entity_poly.pdbx_strand_id
1 'polypeptide(L)'
;MERVATVLVSCIAAATAMLAVAAAAAGSGGGGGGGCTRSCGNISVPYPFGVEAGCYYPGFNLTCNHSYHPPTLFLVDGAGTSQQVLDISIPNSTVRINSSRIAFTTSATDKQATVINRTWEVTGPYYLSDRPSNMVVLVGCQARVDVRGSNNSLISSCTAVCPSPDANITYIGAGDVGSCSGVGCCQANIVLRYSRYTVQFHNLQEQDAPPSPTIYDGSAYIVDQPFNYTPFSFLEGNFPEALPAMLGWFIVGYNSACPMPTNESAPAPASAAECRSVHSFCQGYSDSADHVVGYQCHCSPGYQGNPYVKDGCYDIDECNSPHIYQCYGDCKNTQGGYDCNCPRGFKGNASIPNGCTGLMIGLIVSGGSLLLLLGFAAPFILISRNTDFAERMIITLEELEKATNNFDKTRKVGDGGHGVVYKGIIDLHVVAIKKSKIIVQREIDEFINKVAILSQVNHRNVVKLLGCCLETEVPLLVYEFISNGTLYRHLHVDGPVSLSWDDRLRITVEVARALSYLHSAASMPIFHRDIKSSNILLDDSLTAKLLTRKKPVGDTFDNGHNLVSHFVLVFSEGNLYDIIDPQVKEEDDGEALEVATLAIACTKFKGEDRPTMREVEMALEKIASKKGLFHNGNTTASRRPDENQNSTLYMSVEGVTKEAITESTTEEEILLSSRFTR
;
A
#
# COMPACT_ATOMS: atom_id res chain seq x y z
N MET A 1 44.39 -26.09 -1.73
CA MET A 1 44.28 -24.75 -1.12
C MET A 1 44.95 -23.64 -1.93
N GLU A 2 45.95 -23.92 -2.78
CA GLU A 2 46.55 -22.88 -3.66
C GLU A 2 45.63 -22.38 -4.80
N ARG A 3 44.62 -23.14 -5.24
CA ARG A 3 43.70 -22.71 -6.31
C ARG A 3 42.55 -21.80 -5.86
N VAL A 4 42.31 -21.69 -4.55
CA VAL A 4 41.26 -20.80 -3.99
C VAL A 4 41.83 -19.40 -3.75
N ALA A 5 43.11 -19.30 -3.39
CA ALA A 5 43.82 -18.03 -3.22
C ALA A 5 43.97 -17.24 -4.52
N THR A 6 44.14 -17.91 -5.67
CA THR A 6 44.31 -17.23 -6.97
C THR A 6 43.02 -16.57 -7.47
N VAL A 7 41.84 -17.10 -7.10
CA VAL A 7 40.54 -16.55 -7.50
C VAL A 7 40.16 -15.35 -6.62
N LEU A 8 40.47 -15.38 -5.32
CA LEU A 8 40.22 -14.23 -4.43
C LEU A 8 41.12 -13.02 -4.75
N VAL A 9 42.39 -13.24 -5.09
CA VAL A 9 43.30 -12.14 -5.48
C VAL A 9 42.90 -11.52 -6.83
N SER A 10 42.30 -12.30 -7.74
CA SER A 10 41.73 -11.80 -9.00
C SER A 10 40.47 -10.95 -8.80
N CYS A 11 39.64 -11.25 -7.80
CA CYS A 11 38.42 -10.50 -7.51
C CYS A 11 38.69 -9.17 -6.80
N ILE A 12 39.71 -9.10 -5.95
CA ILE A 12 40.10 -7.87 -5.22
C ILE A 12 40.81 -6.86 -6.15
N ALA A 13 41.58 -7.34 -7.14
CA ALA A 13 42.18 -6.48 -8.16
C ALA A 13 41.14 -5.89 -9.13
N ALA A 14 40.02 -6.58 -9.38
CA ALA A 14 38.91 -6.05 -10.19
C ALA A 14 38.05 -5.02 -9.43
N ALA A 15 37.90 -5.18 -8.11
CA ALA A 15 37.15 -4.25 -7.27
C ALA A 15 37.88 -2.90 -7.05
N THR A 16 39.21 -2.91 -7.04
CA THR A 16 40.03 -1.70 -6.92
C THR A 16 40.20 -0.94 -8.25
N ALA A 17 39.95 -1.59 -9.39
CA ALA A 17 39.93 -0.94 -10.70
C ALA A 17 38.59 -0.24 -11.04
N MET A 18 37.49 -0.57 -10.34
CA MET A 18 36.19 0.09 -10.55
C MET A 18 35.97 1.36 -9.72
N LEU A 19 36.83 1.67 -8.74
CA LEU A 19 36.76 2.93 -7.99
C LEU A 19 37.56 4.10 -8.61
N ALA A 20 38.17 3.92 -9.79
CA ALA A 20 38.98 4.97 -10.45
C ALA A 20 38.38 5.52 -11.76
N VAL A 21 37.15 5.15 -12.14
CA VAL A 21 36.54 5.60 -13.42
C VAL A 21 35.29 6.49 -13.22
N ALA A 22 34.88 6.78 -11.99
CA ALA A 22 33.81 7.75 -11.71
C ALA A 22 34.28 9.22 -11.59
N ALA A 23 35.49 9.55 -12.07
CA ALA A 23 36.05 10.89 -12.03
C ALA A 23 36.75 11.26 -13.35
N ALA A 24 36.09 11.06 -14.49
CA ALA A 24 36.54 11.58 -15.78
C ALA A 24 35.39 11.72 -16.78
N ALA A 25 34.36 12.48 -16.42
CA ALA A 25 33.39 13.04 -17.37
C ALA A 25 33.00 14.46 -16.96
N ALA A 26 33.99 15.26 -16.56
CA ALA A 26 33.89 16.71 -16.48
C ALA A 26 34.89 17.28 -17.49
N GLY A 27 34.41 17.67 -18.68
CA GLY A 27 35.28 18.07 -19.77
C GLY A 27 34.56 18.54 -21.04
N SER A 28 34.01 19.76 -20.96
CA SER A 28 33.84 20.76 -22.02
C SER A 28 33.03 20.47 -23.29
N GLY A 29 31.91 21.18 -23.41
CA GLY A 29 31.37 21.69 -24.68
C GLY A 29 30.79 23.08 -24.43
N GLY A 30 31.55 24.13 -24.75
CA GLY A 30 31.21 25.53 -24.45
C GLY A 30 30.21 26.17 -25.41
N GLY A 31 29.44 27.13 -24.89
CA GLY A 31 28.62 28.10 -25.62
C GLY A 31 28.01 29.10 -24.63
N GLY A 32 28.38 30.38 -24.72
CA GLY A 32 28.27 31.38 -23.65
C GLY A 32 26.86 31.87 -23.26
N GLY A 33 26.72 32.17 -21.97
CA GLY A 33 25.56 32.73 -21.27
C GLY A 33 25.68 32.33 -19.80
N GLY A 34 25.58 33.26 -18.85
CA GLY A 34 25.95 33.08 -17.43
C GLY A 34 25.52 31.75 -16.81
N GLY A 35 26.44 31.09 -16.09
CA GLY A 35 26.22 29.77 -15.53
C GLY A 35 25.05 29.75 -14.55
N CYS A 36 23.99 29.02 -14.89
CA CYS A 36 22.84 28.82 -14.01
C CYS A 36 23.19 27.92 -12.84
N THR A 37 22.81 28.31 -11.62
CA THR A 37 22.94 27.43 -10.46
C THR A 37 22.02 26.22 -10.61
N ARG A 38 22.59 25.01 -10.48
CA ARG A 38 21.88 23.72 -10.63
C ARG A 38 21.74 22.93 -9.33
N SER A 39 22.25 23.45 -8.23
CA SER A 39 22.06 22.87 -6.90
C SER A 39 22.11 23.96 -5.82
N CYS A 40 21.34 23.76 -4.76
CA CYS A 40 21.36 24.58 -3.56
C CYS A 40 21.34 23.64 -2.34
N GLY A 41 22.45 23.58 -1.61
CA GLY A 41 22.66 22.54 -0.61
C GLY A 41 22.59 21.15 -1.25
N ASN A 42 21.72 20.28 -0.74
CA ASN A 42 21.51 18.92 -1.28
C ASN A 42 20.38 18.83 -2.31
N ILE A 43 19.78 19.95 -2.70
CA ILE A 43 18.62 19.96 -3.61
C ILE A 43 19.07 20.34 -5.01
N SER A 44 18.70 19.53 -6.00
CA SER A 44 18.91 19.84 -7.42
C SER A 44 17.93 20.89 -7.90
N VAL A 45 18.38 21.81 -8.76
CA VAL A 45 17.57 22.89 -9.36
C VAL A 45 17.46 22.67 -10.87
N PRO A 46 16.56 21.77 -11.31
CA PRO A 46 16.31 21.50 -12.72
C PRO A 46 15.42 22.59 -13.34
N TYR A 47 15.63 22.90 -14.62
CA TYR A 47 14.66 23.69 -15.39
C TYR A 47 13.27 23.00 -15.39
N PRO A 48 12.12 23.68 -15.24
CA PRO A 48 11.89 25.12 -15.40
C PRO A 48 12.30 25.99 -14.21
N PHE A 49 12.80 25.42 -13.12
CA PHE A 49 13.27 26.16 -11.96
C PHE A 49 14.67 26.75 -12.16
N GLY A 50 14.96 27.84 -11.45
CA GLY A 50 16.25 28.52 -11.51
C GLY A 50 16.36 29.66 -10.50
N VAL A 51 17.60 30.01 -10.14
CA VAL A 51 17.90 31.06 -9.17
C VAL A 51 18.20 32.38 -9.88
N GLU A 52 19.05 32.35 -10.90
CA GLU A 52 19.44 33.54 -11.65
C GLU A 52 18.40 33.91 -12.72
N ALA A 53 18.31 35.21 -13.00
CA ALA A 53 17.50 35.71 -14.11
C ALA A 53 17.94 35.06 -15.43
N GLY A 54 16.98 34.55 -16.20
CA GLY A 54 17.23 33.81 -17.45
C GLY A 54 17.45 32.30 -17.28
N CYS A 55 17.54 31.79 -16.05
CA CYS A 55 17.74 30.37 -15.76
C CYS A 55 16.46 29.61 -15.39
N TYR A 56 15.32 30.31 -15.28
CA TYR A 56 14.01 29.76 -14.96
C TYR A 56 12.95 30.16 -16.01
N TYR A 57 11.86 29.40 -16.07
CA TYR A 57 10.64 29.82 -16.76
C TYR A 57 9.86 30.82 -15.87
N PRO A 58 9.22 31.87 -16.42
CA PRO A 58 8.46 32.84 -15.62
C PRO A 58 7.52 32.19 -14.60
N GLY A 59 7.63 32.58 -13.33
CA GLY A 59 6.89 31.99 -12.21
C GLY A 59 7.60 30.82 -11.48
N PHE A 60 8.74 30.36 -11.98
CA PHE A 60 9.55 29.28 -11.38
C PHE A 60 10.88 29.78 -10.78
N ASN A 61 10.95 31.06 -10.41
CA ASN A 61 12.12 31.64 -9.77
C ASN A 61 12.25 31.16 -8.31
N LEU A 62 13.47 30.77 -7.95
CA LEU A 62 13.84 30.30 -6.62
C LEU A 62 14.87 31.22 -5.98
N THR A 63 14.98 31.17 -4.65
CA THR A 63 16.06 31.83 -3.91
C THR A 63 16.89 30.78 -3.19
N CYS A 64 18.20 30.73 -3.47
CA CYS A 64 19.15 29.95 -2.68
C CYS A 64 19.77 30.86 -1.62
N ASN A 65 19.43 30.62 -0.34
CA ASN A 65 19.95 31.41 0.76
C ASN A 65 21.22 30.77 1.33
N HIS A 66 22.35 31.42 1.05
CA HIS A 66 23.69 30.99 1.49
C HIS A 66 24.03 31.37 2.93
N SER A 67 23.15 32.07 3.65
CA SER A 67 23.33 32.32 5.09
C SER A 67 23.14 31.05 5.93
N TYR A 68 22.40 30.06 5.42
CA TYR A 68 22.23 28.75 6.05
C TYR A 68 23.36 27.79 5.66
N HIS A 69 23.69 26.86 6.56
CA HIS A 69 24.75 25.87 6.34
C HIS A 69 24.19 24.45 6.59
N PRO A 70 23.93 23.64 5.54
CA PRO A 70 24.11 23.96 4.11
C PRO A 70 23.10 25.01 3.59
N PRO A 71 23.36 25.63 2.41
CA PRO A 71 22.43 26.60 1.81
C PRO A 71 21.04 26.01 1.63
N THR A 72 20.00 26.80 1.90
CA THR A 72 18.60 26.39 1.85
C THR A 72 17.87 27.06 0.70
N LEU A 73 17.02 26.30 0.02
CA LEU A 73 16.28 26.72 -1.17
C LEU A 73 14.88 27.17 -0.79
N PHE A 74 14.39 28.25 -1.40
CA PHE A 74 13.06 28.82 -1.13
C PHE A 74 12.30 29.13 -2.42
N LEU A 75 10.98 28.96 -2.37
CA LEU A 75 10.05 29.55 -3.33
C LEU A 75 9.98 31.06 -3.09
N VAL A 76 9.99 31.84 -4.17
CA VAL A 76 9.71 33.29 -4.10
C VAL A 76 8.23 33.48 -4.37
N ASP A 77 7.48 33.90 -3.37
CA ASP A 77 6.11 34.34 -3.58
C ASP A 77 6.08 35.82 -4.01
N GLY A 78 5.00 36.24 -4.65
CA GLY A 78 4.79 37.66 -4.98
C GLY A 78 4.50 38.55 -3.76
N ALA A 79 4.40 37.98 -2.55
CA ALA A 79 3.90 38.62 -1.33
C ALA A 79 4.91 38.70 -0.16
N GLY A 80 6.14 38.17 -0.31
CA GLY A 80 7.21 38.26 0.69
C GLY A 80 7.27 37.10 1.70
N THR A 81 6.44 36.07 1.60
CA THR A 81 6.53 34.82 2.37
C THR A 81 7.33 33.75 1.60
N SER A 82 8.54 33.44 2.06
CA SER A 82 9.36 32.41 1.42
C SER A 82 9.13 31.03 2.02
N GLN A 83 8.56 30.09 1.26
CA GLN A 83 8.44 28.69 1.67
C GLN A 83 9.73 27.93 1.35
N GLN A 84 10.29 27.22 2.33
CA GLN A 84 11.48 26.39 2.11
C GLN A 84 11.11 25.18 1.23
N VAL A 85 11.90 24.96 0.19
CA VAL A 85 11.82 23.79 -0.70
C VAL A 85 12.62 22.65 -0.08
N LEU A 86 12.02 21.47 -0.06
CA LEU A 86 12.61 20.23 0.43
C LEU A 86 13.00 19.29 -0.72
N ASP A 87 12.22 19.27 -1.80
CA ASP A 87 12.48 18.43 -2.97
C ASP A 87 11.75 18.96 -4.23
N ILE A 88 12.29 18.70 -5.41
CA ILE A 88 11.70 19.06 -6.70
C ILE A 88 11.70 17.82 -7.62
N SER A 89 10.52 17.35 -8.02
CA SER A 89 10.36 16.20 -8.92
C SER A 89 9.81 16.60 -10.29
N ILE A 90 10.68 16.66 -11.29
CA ILE A 90 10.28 16.91 -12.69
C ILE A 90 9.34 15.83 -13.24
N PRO A 91 9.60 14.51 -13.07
CA PRO A 91 8.73 13.47 -13.64
C PRO A 91 7.30 13.50 -13.08
N ASN A 92 7.15 13.81 -11.79
CA ASN A 92 5.85 13.87 -11.11
C ASN A 92 5.20 15.25 -11.16
N SER A 93 5.94 16.29 -11.59
CA SER A 93 5.52 17.68 -11.53
C SER A 93 5.12 18.17 -10.12
N THR A 94 5.91 17.80 -9.10
CA THR A 94 5.63 18.09 -7.67
C THR A 94 6.79 18.74 -6.90
N VAL A 95 6.54 19.81 -6.12
CA VAL A 95 7.52 20.49 -5.23
C VAL A 95 7.13 20.20 -3.78
N ARG A 96 8.04 19.63 -3.00
CA ARG A 96 7.84 19.43 -1.57
C ARG A 96 8.32 20.65 -0.82
N ILE A 97 7.48 21.23 0.05
CA ILE A 97 7.79 22.45 0.80
C ILE A 97 7.58 22.25 2.29
N ASN A 98 8.17 23.11 3.12
CA ASN A 98 7.76 23.29 4.51
C ASN A 98 6.60 24.29 4.58
N SER A 99 5.39 23.79 4.86
CA SER A 99 4.21 24.60 5.11
C SER A 99 4.21 25.10 6.55
N SER A 100 4.14 26.42 6.73
CA SER A 100 4.13 27.06 8.05
C SER A 100 2.92 26.66 8.88
N ARG A 101 3.13 26.63 10.20
CA ARG A 101 2.11 26.44 11.24
C ARG A 101 1.05 27.54 11.17
N ILE A 102 -0.22 27.14 11.24
CA ILE A 102 -1.36 28.06 11.38
C ILE A 102 -1.79 28.04 12.85
N ALA A 103 -1.22 28.93 13.66
CA ALA A 103 -1.55 29.03 15.08
C ALA A 103 -2.89 29.74 15.32
N PHE A 104 -3.62 29.27 16.33
CA PHE A 104 -4.86 29.86 16.78
C PHE A 104 -5.02 29.70 18.30
N THR A 105 -5.84 30.55 18.89
CA THR A 105 -6.14 30.55 20.32
C THR A 105 -7.64 30.66 20.49
N THR A 106 -8.23 29.80 21.31
CA THR A 106 -9.67 29.82 21.65
C THR A 106 -9.88 30.02 23.15
N SER A 107 -11.01 30.61 23.54
CA SER A 107 -11.37 30.82 24.94
C SER A 107 -12.66 30.08 25.27
N ALA A 108 -12.70 29.41 26.42
CA ALA A 108 -13.91 28.77 26.94
C ALA A 108 -15.05 29.76 27.28
N THR A 109 -14.73 31.05 27.46
CA THR A 109 -15.72 32.09 27.84
C THR A 109 -16.31 32.85 26.66
N ASP A 110 -15.86 32.57 25.43
CA ASP A 110 -16.32 33.27 24.24
C ASP A 110 -17.72 32.76 23.85
N LYS A 111 -18.76 33.48 24.28
CA LYS A 111 -20.18 33.09 24.12
C LYS A 111 -20.70 33.15 22.68
N GLN A 112 -19.85 33.56 21.73
CA GLN A 112 -20.11 33.49 20.30
C GLN A 112 -19.11 32.51 19.69
N ALA A 113 -19.57 31.70 18.74
CA ALA A 113 -18.69 30.89 17.90
C ALA A 113 -17.73 31.81 17.15
N THR A 114 -16.58 32.13 17.75
CA THR A 114 -15.55 32.97 17.14
C THR A 114 -14.87 32.15 16.05
N VAL A 115 -15.29 32.39 14.81
CA VAL A 115 -14.67 31.78 13.64
C VAL A 115 -13.40 32.55 13.32
N ILE A 116 -12.24 31.93 13.60
CA ILE A 116 -10.95 32.52 13.22
C ILE A 116 -10.65 32.10 11.80
N ASN A 117 -10.64 33.07 10.89
CA ASN A 117 -10.26 32.84 9.50
C ASN A 117 -8.75 33.05 9.33
N ARG A 118 -8.11 32.07 8.69
CA ARG A 118 -6.73 32.15 8.22
C ARG A 118 -6.71 31.78 6.74
N THR A 119 -5.78 32.38 6.00
CA THR A 119 -5.59 32.06 4.58
C THR A 119 -4.34 31.21 4.47
N TRP A 120 -4.46 30.10 3.74
CA TRP A 120 -3.31 29.38 3.23
C TRP A 120 -3.29 29.58 1.72
N GLU A 121 -2.20 30.10 1.17
CA GLU A 121 -2.08 30.35 -0.25
C GLU A 121 -0.67 30.08 -0.75
N VAL A 122 -0.59 29.67 -2.01
CA VAL A 122 0.64 29.58 -2.78
C VAL A 122 0.49 30.43 -4.02
N THR A 123 1.50 31.23 -4.34
CA THR A 123 1.46 32.14 -5.50
C THR A 123 2.25 31.58 -6.66
N GLY A 124 1.90 31.98 -7.88
CA GLY A 124 2.56 31.49 -9.10
C GLY A 124 1.88 30.24 -9.66
N PRO A 125 2.62 29.38 -10.38
CA PRO A 125 2.07 28.22 -11.09
C PRO A 125 1.74 27.03 -10.18
N TYR A 126 1.74 27.21 -8.86
CA TYR A 126 1.64 26.13 -7.87
C TYR A 126 0.22 25.98 -7.33
N TYR A 127 -0.11 24.75 -6.93
CA TYR A 127 -1.35 24.40 -6.25
C TYR A 127 -1.09 23.27 -5.26
N LEU A 128 -2.00 23.06 -4.31
CA LEU A 128 -1.89 21.93 -3.39
C LEU A 128 -2.11 20.61 -4.15
N SER A 129 -1.12 19.71 -4.13
CA SER A 129 -1.23 18.44 -4.86
C SER A 129 -2.32 17.54 -4.27
N ASP A 130 -3.07 16.86 -5.12
CA ASP A 130 -3.99 15.79 -4.74
C ASP A 130 -3.34 14.40 -4.90
N ARG A 131 -2.11 14.32 -5.42
CA ARG A 131 -1.33 13.10 -5.64
C ARG A 131 0.15 13.29 -5.27
N PRO A 132 0.58 12.78 -4.10
CA PRO A 132 -0.25 12.25 -3.02
C PRO A 132 -1.18 13.31 -2.44
N SER A 133 -2.33 12.91 -1.88
CA SER A 133 -3.29 13.85 -1.30
C SER A 133 -2.73 14.45 -0.01
N ASN A 134 -2.71 15.78 0.07
CA ASN A 134 -2.37 16.48 1.30
C ASN A 134 -3.51 16.36 2.34
N MET A 135 -3.18 16.53 3.61
CA MET A 135 -4.10 16.48 4.73
C MET A 135 -4.04 17.77 5.53
N VAL A 136 -5.18 18.18 6.08
CA VAL A 136 -5.21 19.13 7.20
C VAL A 136 -5.03 18.36 8.50
N VAL A 137 -4.16 18.85 9.37
CA VAL A 137 -3.95 18.33 10.72
C VAL A 137 -4.28 19.46 11.69
N LEU A 138 -5.14 19.19 12.66
CA LEU A 138 -5.45 20.06 13.78
C LEU A 138 -4.85 19.46 15.04
N VAL A 139 -4.05 20.23 15.77
CA VAL A 139 -3.55 19.89 17.10
C VAL A 139 -4.10 20.93 18.07
N GLY A 140 -4.89 20.51 19.06
CA GLY A 140 -5.58 21.41 19.97
C GLY A 140 -6.77 20.72 20.64
N CYS A 141 -7.48 21.48 21.47
CA CYS A 141 -8.61 21.00 22.27
C CYS A 141 -9.85 21.86 22.00
N GLN A 142 -11.03 21.24 22.06
CA GLN A 142 -12.33 21.91 21.84
C GLN A 142 -12.36 22.74 20.54
N ALA A 143 -11.76 22.21 19.47
CA ALA A 143 -11.59 22.94 18.23
C ALA A 143 -11.97 22.08 17.03
N ARG A 144 -12.54 22.74 16.02
CA ARG A 144 -12.77 22.17 14.70
C ARG A 144 -12.13 23.07 13.65
N VAL A 145 -11.43 22.47 12.70
CA VAL A 145 -10.87 23.16 11.54
C VAL A 145 -11.67 22.78 10.30
N ASP A 146 -12.10 23.80 9.55
CA ASP A 146 -12.78 23.67 8.28
C ASP A 146 -11.91 24.29 7.18
N VAL A 147 -11.55 23.49 6.18
CA VAL A 147 -10.81 23.92 4.99
C VAL A 147 -11.82 24.19 3.88
N ARG A 148 -11.83 25.43 3.38
CA ARG A 148 -12.77 25.90 2.36
C ARG A 148 -12.05 26.40 1.12
N GLY A 149 -12.65 26.14 -0.04
CA GLY A 149 -12.12 26.54 -1.34
C GLY A 149 -12.31 28.02 -1.63
N SER A 150 -11.84 28.47 -2.80
CA SER A 150 -12.00 29.86 -3.28
C SER A 150 -13.47 30.29 -3.40
N ASN A 151 -14.37 29.37 -3.70
CA ASN A 151 -15.83 29.57 -3.74
C ASN A 151 -16.52 29.45 -2.36
N ASN A 152 -15.76 29.39 -1.27
CA ASN A 152 -16.24 29.19 0.11
C ASN A 152 -16.97 27.84 0.36
N SER A 153 -16.88 26.87 -0.56
CA SER A 153 -17.37 25.51 -0.34
C SER A 153 -16.53 24.78 0.70
N LEU A 154 -17.16 23.97 1.55
CA LEU A 154 -16.46 23.14 2.52
C LEU A 154 -15.81 21.95 1.80
N ILE A 155 -14.49 21.80 1.96
CA ILE A 155 -13.68 20.78 1.26
C ILE A 155 -13.28 19.67 2.23
N SER A 156 -12.81 20.07 3.40
CA SER A 156 -12.34 19.15 4.43
C SER A 156 -12.67 19.73 5.80
N SER A 157 -12.94 18.86 6.76
CA SER A 157 -13.27 19.25 8.12
C SER A 157 -12.74 18.23 9.11
N CYS A 158 -12.28 18.71 10.25
CA CYS A 158 -11.58 17.89 11.23
C CYS A 158 -11.75 18.48 12.63
N THR A 159 -12.08 17.62 13.60
CA THR A 159 -12.46 18.03 14.97
C THR A 159 -11.55 17.36 15.99
N ALA A 160 -11.00 18.15 16.91
CA ALA A 160 -10.19 17.70 18.03
C ALA A 160 -10.87 18.09 19.37
N VAL A 161 -11.12 17.08 20.21
CA VAL A 161 -11.76 17.22 21.52
C VAL A 161 -10.82 16.74 22.63
N CYS A 162 -10.99 17.26 23.84
CA CYS A 162 -10.20 16.86 25.01
C CYS A 162 -11.10 16.74 26.23
N PRO A 163 -11.08 15.62 26.98
CA PRO A 163 -11.89 15.52 28.20
C PRO A 163 -11.45 16.56 29.24
N SER A 164 -12.42 17.19 29.92
CA SER A 164 -12.17 18.18 30.97
C SER A 164 -11.38 17.56 32.14
N PRO A 165 -10.41 18.28 32.74
CA PRO A 165 -9.67 17.79 33.89
C PRO A 165 -10.51 17.92 35.16
N ASP A 166 -11.50 17.06 35.35
CA ASP A 166 -12.00 16.82 36.71
C ASP A 166 -10.92 16.06 37.49
N ALA A 167 -10.61 16.56 38.69
CA ALA A 167 -9.42 16.25 39.49
C ALA A 167 -9.31 14.79 40.02
N ASN A 168 -10.04 13.84 39.43
CA ASN A 168 -10.04 12.44 39.83
C ASN A 168 -10.17 11.44 38.65
N ILE A 169 -9.81 11.86 37.43
CA ILE A 169 -9.79 10.95 36.27
C ILE A 169 -8.40 10.32 36.13
N THR A 170 -8.36 8.99 36.20
CA THR A 170 -7.21 8.19 35.77
C THR A 170 -7.27 8.10 34.24
N TYR A 171 -6.28 8.66 33.55
CA TYR A 171 -6.15 8.49 32.10
C TYR A 171 -5.99 6.98 31.81
N ILE A 172 -7.01 6.38 31.18
CA ILE A 172 -6.91 4.99 30.71
C ILE A 172 -5.91 5.00 29.54
N GLY A 173 -4.67 4.57 29.80
CA GLY A 173 -3.66 4.38 28.77
C GLY A 173 -3.13 5.68 28.14
N ALA A 174 -2.39 6.48 28.89
CA ALA A 174 -1.40 7.40 28.31
C ALA A 174 -0.15 6.62 27.82
N GLY A 175 -0.39 5.56 27.07
CA GLY A 175 0.60 4.57 26.65
C GLY A 175 0.25 4.06 25.26
N ASP A 176 0.32 4.95 24.27
CA ASP A 176 0.92 4.67 22.97
C ASP A 176 0.93 5.94 22.12
N VAL A 177 2.11 6.26 21.59
CA VAL A 177 2.34 7.34 20.63
C VAL A 177 1.58 7.04 19.32
N GLY A 178 0.83 8.00 18.77
CA GLY A 178 0.80 8.15 17.31
C GLY A 178 -0.49 7.96 16.51
N SER A 179 -1.71 8.23 17.01
CA SER A 179 -2.86 8.40 16.09
C SER A 179 -3.64 9.69 16.34
N CYS A 180 -3.51 10.63 15.40
CA CYS A 180 -4.23 11.90 15.35
C CYS A 180 -5.68 11.68 14.88
N SER A 181 -6.54 11.17 15.76
CA SER A 181 -7.86 10.60 15.39
C SER A 181 -9.07 11.23 16.09
N GLY A 182 -8.92 12.41 16.68
CA GLY A 182 -10.02 13.18 17.26
C GLY A 182 -9.78 13.63 18.71
N VAL A 183 -8.82 13.05 19.43
CA VAL A 183 -8.50 13.42 20.82
C VAL A 183 -7.18 14.18 20.87
N GLY A 184 -7.22 15.46 21.21
CA GLY A 184 -6.04 16.38 21.20
C GLY A 184 -5.44 16.67 19.82
N CYS A 185 -5.75 15.84 18.82
CA CYS A 185 -5.32 15.98 17.44
C CYS A 185 -6.34 15.31 16.50
N CYS A 186 -6.60 15.89 15.34
CA CYS A 186 -7.32 15.25 14.25
C CYS A 186 -6.63 15.51 12.90
N GLN A 187 -6.79 14.61 11.94
CA GLN A 187 -6.36 14.83 10.55
C GLN A 187 -7.45 14.45 9.54
N ALA A 188 -7.51 15.16 8.41
CA ALA A 188 -8.45 14.87 7.31
C ALA A 188 -7.84 15.19 5.94
N ASN A 189 -8.18 14.40 4.92
CA ASN A 189 -7.67 14.61 3.55
C ASN A 189 -8.26 15.88 2.91
N ILE A 190 -7.44 16.58 2.12
CA ILE A 190 -7.88 17.68 1.24
C ILE A 190 -7.94 17.11 -0.18
N VAL A 191 -9.16 17.02 -0.72
CA VAL A 191 -9.46 16.25 -1.94
C VAL A 191 -9.63 17.10 -3.20
N LEU A 192 -9.67 18.42 -3.05
CA LEU A 192 -9.74 19.37 -4.17
C LEU A 192 -8.40 20.07 -4.32
N ARG A 193 -8.12 20.56 -5.53
CA ARG A 193 -6.92 21.31 -5.86
C ARG A 193 -7.30 22.79 -5.88
N TYR A 194 -6.63 23.59 -5.07
CA TYR A 194 -6.72 25.05 -5.11
C TYR A 194 -5.34 25.66 -4.87
N SER A 195 -5.16 26.85 -5.40
CA SER A 195 -4.01 27.72 -5.08
C SER A 195 -4.18 28.42 -3.72
N ARG A 196 -5.44 28.56 -3.26
CA ARG A 196 -5.81 29.28 -2.04
C ARG A 196 -6.94 28.58 -1.30
N TYR A 197 -6.76 28.43 0.01
CA TYR A 197 -7.76 27.91 0.93
C TYR A 197 -8.03 28.92 2.05
N THR A 198 -9.29 28.94 2.49
CA THR A 198 -9.66 29.56 3.77
C THR A 198 -9.71 28.47 4.83
N VAL A 199 -8.87 28.58 5.84
CA VAL A 199 -8.83 27.70 7.01
C VAL A 199 -9.60 28.39 8.14
N GLN A 200 -10.75 27.83 8.49
CA GLN A 200 -11.64 28.35 9.52
C GLN A 200 -11.50 27.52 10.79
N PHE A 201 -11.24 28.17 11.92
CA PHE A 201 -11.25 27.52 13.22
C PHE A 201 -12.56 27.82 13.93
N HIS A 202 -13.20 26.78 14.43
CA HIS A 202 -14.45 26.83 15.19
C HIS A 202 -14.17 26.36 16.60
N ASN A 203 -14.59 27.17 17.58
CA ASN A 203 -14.60 26.80 18.99
C ASN A 203 -15.79 25.87 19.28
N LEU A 204 -15.54 24.74 19.93
CA LEU A 204 -16.55 23.75 20.32
C LEU A 204 -16.90 23.94 21.80
N GLN A 205 -18.04 24.58 22.05
CA GLN A 205 -18.51 24.88 23.40
C GLN A 205 -19.08 23.64 24.12
N GLU A 206 -18.80 23.50 25.41
CA GLU A 206 -19.62 22.71 26.35
C GLU A 206 -20.58 23.65 27.12
N GLN A 207 -21.85 23.26 27.24
CA GLN A 207 -22.91 24.07 27.83
C GLN A 207 -22.71 24.35 29.34
N ASP A 208 -21.84 23.57 29.99
CA ASP A 208 -21.59 23.57 31.45
C ASP A 208 -20.10 23.79 31.83
N ALA A 209 -19.30 24.42 30.95
CA ALA A 209 -17.87 24.65 31.22
C ALA A 209 -17.64 25.55 32.47
N PRO A 210 -16.65 25.23 33.34
CA PRO A 210 -16.38 25.98 34.57
C PRO A 210 -16.06 27.46 34.29
N PRO A 211 -16.38 28.39 35.21
CA PRO A 211 -16.37 29.84 34.98
C PRO A 211 -14.97 30.48 34.82
N SER A 212 -13.90 29.69 34.75
CA SER A 212 -12.54 30.19 34.55
C SER A 212 -12.24 30.32 33.04
N PRO A 213 -11.58 31.38 32.57
CA PRO A 213 -11.14 31.49 31.18
C PRO A 213 -10.03 30.47 30.91
N THR A 214 -10.40 29.24 30.59
CA THR A 214 -9.46 28.26 30.05
C THR A 214 -9.20 28.65 28.59
N ILE A 215 -7.97 29.11 28.33
CA ILE A 215 -7.47 29.42 26.99
C ILE A 215 -6.87 28.15 26.41
N TYR A 216 -7.33 27.73 25.23
CA TYR A 216 -6.77 26.61 24.49
C TYR A 216 -5.98 27.13 23.29
N ASP A 217 -4.66 26.96 23.34
CA ASP A 217 -3.79 27.17 22.18
C ASP A 217 -3.81 25.94 21.28
N GLY A 218 -3.86 26.18 19.98
CA GLY A 218 -3.87 25.14 18.98
C GLY A 218 -3.15 25.56 17.71
N SER A 219 -2.93 24.56 16.87
CA SER A 219 -2.19 24.70 15.63
C SER A 219 -2.84 23.85 14.56
N ALA A 220 -2.97 24.39 13.34
CA ALA A 220 -3.22 23.58 12.17
C ALA A 220 -2.02 23.54 11.22
N TYR A 221 -1.94 22.46 10.47
CA TYR A 221 -0.93 22.20 9.46
C TYR A 221 -1.59 21.64 8.22
N ILE A 222 -1.00 21.93 7.06
CA ILE A 222 -1.26 21.18 5.83
C ILE A 222 -0.02 20.32 5.59
N VAL A 223 -0.21 19.00 5.46
CA VAL A 223 0.88 18.03 5.43
C VAL A 223 0.70 16.98 4.32
N ASP A 224 1.80 16.43 3.82
CA ASP A 224 1.80 15.36 2.82
C ASP A 224 1.91 13.95 3.40
N GLN A 225 2.08 13.83 4.72
CA GLN A 225 2.21 12.56 5.44
C GLN A 225 1.43 12.59 6.76
N PRO A 226 0.96 11.43 7.25
CA PRO A 226 0.22 11.34 8.51
C PRO A 226 1.02 11.92 9.68
N PHE A 227 0.34 12.67 10.55
CA PHE A 227 1.00 13.32 11.68
C PHE A 227 1.08 12.38 12.88
N ASN A 228 2.29 12.02 13.28
CA ASN A 228 2.56 11.22 14.47
C ASN A 228 2.42 12.09 15.73
N TYR A 229 1.20 12.13 16.28
CA TYR A 229 0.89 12.86 17.51
C TYR A 229 1.37 12.11 18.77
N THR A 230 2.03 12.83 19.69
CA THR A 230 2.24 12.35 21.07
C THR A 230 1.43 13.21 22.03
N PRO A 231 0.72 12.63 23.02
CA PRO A 231 -0.01 13.39 24.03
C PRO A 231 0.86 14.40 24.80
N PHE A 232 2.17 14.12 24.93
CA PHE A 232 3.14 15.01 25.57
C PHE A 232 3.43 16.29 24.77
N SER A 233 3.31 16.29 23.45
CA SER A 233 3.54 17.48 22.60
C SER A 233 2.59 18.63 22.92
N PHE A 234 1.40 18.34 23.45
CA PHE A 234 0.44 19.35 23.91
C PHE A 234 0.84 19.95 25.26
N LEU A 235 1.33 19.15 26.20
CA LEU A 235 1.70 19.59 27.56
C LEU A 235 2.97 20.46 27.56
N GLU A 236 3.88 20.24 26.61
CA GLU A 236 5.12 21.03 26.47
C GLU A 236 4.95 22.28 25.60
N GLY A 237 3.81 22.46 24.91
CA GLY A 237 3.58 23.58 23.98
C GLY A 237 4.54 23.61 22.78
N ASN A 238 5.21 22.48 22.49
CA ASN A 238 6.25 22.40 21.48
C ASN A 238 5.65 22.01 20.12
N PHE A 239 5.11 23.00 19.42
CA PHE A 239 4.53 22.85 18.09
C PHE A 239 5.59 23.14 17.02
N PRO A 240 5.84 22.23 16.07
CA PRO A 240 6.73 22.50 14.94
C PRO A 240 6.30 23.78 14.20
N GLU A 241 7.25 24.63 13.83
CA GLU A 241 6.96 25.88 13.10
C GLU A 241 6.52 25.64 11.65
N ALA A 242 6.92 24.50 11.07
CA ALA A 242 6.49 24.09 9.74
C ALA A 242 6.54 22.57 9.60
N LEU A 243 5.71 22.02 8.71
CA LEU A 243 5.70 20.60 8.35
C LEU A 243 5.66 20.41 6.83
N PRO A 244 6.15 19.27 6.30
CA PRO A 244 6.21 19.03 4.86
C PRO A 244 4.81 18.95 4.22
N ALA A 245 4.63 19.67 3.11
CA ALA A 245 3.46 19.63 2.24
C ALA A 245 3.89 19.46 0.78
N MET A 246 2.99 18.93 -0.05
CA MET A 246 3.26 18.61 -1.46
C MET A 246 2.49 19.55 -2.39
N LEU A 247 3.19 20.32 -3.20
CA LEU A 247 2.61 21.16 -4.25
C LEU A 247 2.72 20.47 -5.61
N GLY A 248 1.72 20.67 -6.47
CA GLY A 248 1.84 20.45 -7.91
C GLY A 248 2.09 21.78 -8.63
N TRP A 249 2.56 21.73 -9.87
CA TRP A 249 2.71 22.92 -10.73
C TRP A 249 2.25 22.67 -12.16
N PHE A 250 1.98 23.74 -12.92
CA PHE A 250 1.74 23.68 -14.37
C PHE A 250 2.37 24.88 -15.08
N ILE A 251 2.59 24.75 -16.39
CA ILE A 251 2.92 25.89 -17.24
C ILE A 251 1.62 26.63 -17.57
N VAL A 252 1.57 27.94 -17.29
CA VAL A 252 0.46 28.81 -17.66
C VAL A 252 0.68 29.32 -19.08
N GLY A 253 -0.10 28.83 -20.04
CA GLY A 253 -0.02 29.25 -21.43
C GLY A 253 -1.19 30.16 -21.80
N TYR A 254 -0.97 31.47 -21.91
CA TYR A 254 -2.01 32.40 -22.41
C TYR A 254 -2.43 32.11 -23.87
N ASN A 255 -1.58 31.43 -24.66
CA ASN A 255 -1.80 31.09 -26.07
C ASN A 255 -1.39 29.64 -26.43
N SER A 256 -0.92 28.84 -25.46
CA SER A 256 -0.37 27.49 -25.70
C SER A 256 -1.38 26.44 -25.25
N ALA A 257 -2.37 26.18 -26.10
CA ALA A 257 -3.27 25.05 -25.90
C ALA A 257 -2.48 23.76 -26.10
N CYS A 258 -2.42 22.89 -25.09
CA CYS A 258 -2.07 21.50 -25.32
C CYS A 258 -3.20 20.91 -26.19
N PRO A 259 -2.92 20.48 -27.43
CA PRO A 259 -3.96 20.14 -28.39
C PRO A 259 -4.70 18.92 -27.85
N MET A 260 -6.04 18.98 -27.82
CA MET A 260 -6.83 17.83 -27.39
C MET A 260 -6.52 16.64 -28.31
N PRO A 261 -6.23 15.45 -27.77
CA PRO A 261 -5.96 14.31 -28.61
C PRO A 261 -7.19 13.97 -29.45
N THR A 262 -6.99 13.67 -30.73
CA THR A 262 -8.08 13.34 -31.67
C THR A 262 -8.79 12.03 -31.32
N ASN A 263 -8.25 11.25 -30.38
CA ASN A 263 -8.81 10.05 -29.78
C ASN A 263 -8.67 10.12 -28.25
N GLU A 264 -9.71 9.77 -27.49
CA GLU A 264 -9.77 9.85 -26.01
C GLU A 264 -8.71 9.03 -25.26
N SER A 265 -7.93 8.19 -25.96
CA SER A 265 -6.97 7.25 -25.38
C SER A 265 -5.51 7.46 -25.80
N ALA A 266 -5.17 8.55 -26.50
CA ALA A 266 -3.79 8.85 -26.92
C ALA A 266 -3.24 10.13 -26.25
N PRO A 267 -1.97 10.18 -25.79
CA PRO A 267 -1.33 11.42 -25.36
C PRO A 267 -1.26 12.43 -26.50
N ALA A 268 -1.50 13.70 -26.23
CA ALA A 268 -1.38 14.77 -27.22
C ALA A 268 0.09 14.97 -27.61
N PRO A 269 0.47 14.93 -28.91
CA PRO A 269 1.84 15.22 -29.32
C PRO A 269 2.25 16.63 -28.89
N ALA A 270 3.55 16.83 -28.57
CA ALA A 270 4.08 18.12 -28.12
C ALA A 270 3.92 19.21 -29.19
N SER A 271 2.78 19.91 -29.19
CA SER A 271 2.64 21.21 -29.87
C SER A 271 2.80 22.39 -28.91
N ALA A 272 3.02 22.12 -27.61
CA ALA A 272 3.35 23.13 -26.62
C ALA A 272 4.84 23.50 -26.71
N ALA A 273 5.15 24.79 -26.89
CA ALA A 273 6.51 25.27 -27.11
C ALA A 273 7.47 25.00 -25.93
N GLU A 274 6.92 24.83 -24.74
CA GLU A 274 7.65 24.59 -23.51
C GLU A 274 8.03 23.12 -23.29
N CYS A 275 7.39 22.18 -23.98
CA CYS A 275 7.80 20.77 -24.01
C CYS A 275 8.90 20.59 -25.07
N ARG A 276 10.12 21.03 -24.74
CA ARG A 276 11.23 21.21 -25.68
C ARG A 276 11.91 19.92 -26.11
N SER A 277 11.75 18.82 -25.37
CA SER A 277 12.37 17.55 -25.73
C SER A 277 11.59 16.85 -26.84
N VAL A 278 12.29 16.24 -27.80
CA VAL A 278 11.68 15.53 -28.94
C VAL A 278 10.83 14.34 -28.47
N HIS A 279 11.25 13.67 -27.40
CA HIS A 279 10.53 12.54 -26.80
C HIS A 279 9.72 12.98 -25.58
N SER A 280 8.93 14.05 -25.77
CA SER A 280 8.01 14.55 -24.73
C SER A 280 6.62 14.84 -25.30
N PHE A 281 5.65 14.90 -24.40
CA PHE A 281 4.26 15.26 -24.71
C PHE A 281 3.72 16.23 -23.65
N CYS A 282 2.68 16.99 -24.01
CA CYS A 282 1.99 17.85 -23.06
C CYS A 282 0.73 17.17 -22.53
N GLN A 283 0.38 17.44 -21.29
CA GLN A 283 -0.87 17.04 -20.67
C GLN A 283 -1.59 18.28 -20.17
N GLY A 284 -2.75 18.59 -20.77
CA GLY A 284 -3.59 19.72 -20.37
C GLY A 284 -4.24 19.50 -19.01
N TYR A 285 -4.27 20.56 -18.21
CA TYR A 285 -4.96 20.63 -16.92
C TYR A 285 -5.87 21.85 -16.92
N SER A 286 -7.17 21.60 -16.73
CA SER A 286 -8.18 22.64 -16.56
C SER A 286 -8.76 22.53 -15.16
N ASP A 287 -8.60 23.59 -14.35
CA ASP A 287 -9.31 23.69 -13.09
C ASP A 287 -10.59 24.53 -13.27
N SER A 288 -11.74 23.88 -13.09
CA SER A 288 -13.06 24.51 -13.16
C SER A 288 -13.32 25.52 -12.04
N ALA A 289 -12.53 25.49 -10.95
CA ALA A 289 -12.83 26.29 -9.77
C ALA A 289 -12.11 27.65 -9.75
N ASP A 290 -10.85 27.72 -10.20
CA ASP A 290 -10.08 28.97 -10.32
C ASP A 290 -9.92 29.47 -11.78
N HIS A 291 -10.57 28.82 -12.75
CA HIS A 291 -10.47 29.11 -14.20
C HIS A 291 -9.02 29.09 -14.74
N VAL A 292 -8.11 28.39 -14.06
CA VAL A 292 -6.73 28.29 -14.50
C VAL A 292 -6.60 27.12 -15.47
N VAL A 293 -6.16 27.42 -16.68
CA VAL A 293 -5.85 26.45 -17.73
C VAL A 293 -4.34 26.44 -17.91
N GLY A 294 -3.73 25.28 -17.70
CA GLY A 294 -2.30 25.07 -17.87
C GLY A 294 -2.02 23.69 -18.44
N TYR A 295 -0.74 23.34 -18.55
CA TYR A 295 -0.33 21.98 -18.92
C TYR A 295 0.99 21.60 -18.25
N GLN A 296 1.25 20.30 -18.17
CA GLN A 296 2.54 19.76 -17.74
C GLN A 296 3.19 19.04 -18.92
N CYS A 297 4.51 19.05 -18.98
CA CYS A 297 5.27 18.25 -19.94
C CYS A 297 5.74 16.96 -19.29
N HIS A 298 5.61 15.85 -20.00
CA HIS A 298 6.08 14.52 -19.58
C HIS A 298 6.95 13.92 -20.68
N CYS A 299 7.94 13.10 -20.29
CA CYS A 299 8.64 12.29 -21.27
C CYS A 299 7.71 11.21 -21.84
N SER A 300 7.86 10.91 -23.12
CA SER A 300 7.10 9.84 -23.79
C SER A 300 7.36 8.48 -23.13
N PRO A 301 6.44 7.50 -23.24
CA PRO A 301 6.68 6.15 -22.76
C PRO A 301 8.01 5.58 -23.29
N GLY A 302 8.81 4.95 -22.41
CA GLY A 302 10.17 4.47 -22.73
C GLY A 302 11.28 5.53 -22.54
N TYR A 303 10.94 6.76 -22.17
CA TYR A 303 11.89 7.84 -21.93
C TYR A 303 11.81 8.40 -20.51
N GLN A 304 12.94 8.86 -20.00
CA GLN A 304 13.06 9.52 -18.70
C GLN A 304 13.90 10.80 -18.80
N GLY A 305 13.85 11.64 -17.78
CA GLY A 305 14.62 12.87 -17.71
C GLY A 305 13.76 14.13 -17.64
N ASN A 306 14.17 15.18 -18.34
CA ASN A 306 13.55 16.50 -18.25
C ASN A 306 12.92 16.93 -19.58
N PRO A 307 11.58 16.91 -19.70
CA PRO A 307 10.89 17.26 -20.94
C PRO A 307 10.94 18.75 -21.30
N TYR A 308 11.27 19.62 -20.34
CA TYR A 308 11.34 21.07 -20.54
C TYR A 308 12.68 21.52 -21.14
N VAL A 309 13.64 20.60 -21.29
CA VAL A 309 14.97 20.86 -21.85
C VAL A 309 15.10 20.17 -23.21
N LYS A 310 15.75 20.82 -24.16
CA LYS A 310 16.04 20.22 -25.47
C LYS A 310 16.86 18.95 -25.27
N ASP A 311 16.45 17.85 -25.89
CA ASP A 311 17.07 16.53 -25.75
C ASP A 311 17.15 16.04 -24.28
N GLY A 312 16.30 16.58 -23.40
CA GLY A 312 16.30 16.27 -21.97
C GLY A 312 15.59 14.97 -21.58
N CYS A 313 14.67 14.47 -22.42
CA CYS A 313 14.15 13.10 -22.34
C CYS A 313 15.06 12.17 -23.12
N TYR A 314 15.68 11.23 -22.42
CA TYR A 314 16.55 10.22 -22.97
C TYR A 314 15.96 8.83 -22.73
N ASP A 315 16.38 7.91 -23.59
CA ASP A 315 15.93 6.53 -23.61
C ASP A 315 16.23 5.83 -22.28
N ILE A 316 15.26 5.07 -21.76
CA ILE A 316 15.48 4.22 -20.59
C ILE A 316 16.21 2.97 -21.09
N ASP A 317 17.35 2.63 -20.47
CA ASP A 317 17.96 1.32 -20.71
C ASP A 317 17.29 0.28 -19.82
N GLU A 318 16.21 -0.32 -20.33
CA GLU A 318 15.45 -1.32 -19.60
C GLU A 318 16.29 -2.57 -19.26
N CYS A 319 17.30 -2.87 -20.07
CA CYS A 319 18.18 -4.02 -19.85
C CYS A 319 19.08 -3.86 -18.61
N ASN A 320 19.30 -2.63 -18.12
CA ASN A 320 20.02 -2.38 -16.87
C ASN A 320 19.16 -2.59 -15.62
N SER A 321 17.83 -2.72 -15.78
CA SER A 321 16.88 -2.87 -14.66
C SER A 321 15.95 -4.08 -14.83
N PRO A 322 16.49 -5.32 -14.86
CA PRO A 322 15.73 -6.54 -15.12
C PRO A 322 14.65 -6.86 -14.07
N HIS A 323 14.74 -6.24 -12.89
CA HIS A 323 13.74 -6.36 -11.83
C HIS A 323 12.46 -5.55 -12.10
N ILE A 324 12.56 -4.52 -12.94
CA ILE A 324 11.44 -3.65 -13.35
C ILE A 324 10.96 -4.05 -14.75
N TYR A 325 11.91 -4.29 -15.66
CA TYR A 325 11.66 -4.64 -17.05
C TYR A 325 12.07 -6.09 -17.30
N GLN A 326 11.08 -6.97 -17.34
CA GLN A 326 11.31 -8.42 -17.34
C GLN A 326 11.85 -8.91 -18.69
N CYS A 327 13.10 -9.38 -18.70
CA CYS A 327 13.69 -10.12 -19.81
C CYS A 327 14.53 -11.29 -19.30
N TYR A 328 14.21 -12.50 -19.78
CA TYR A 328 14.85 -13.77 -19.40
C TYR A 328 15.67 -14.38 -20.55
N GLY A 329 15.92 -13.61 -21.61
CA GLY A 329 16.80 -13.99 -22.73
C GLY A 329 17.86 -12.92 -23.00
N ASP A 330 18.28 -12.82 -24.25
CA ASP A 330 19.18 -11.78 -24.74
C ASP A 330 18.41 -10.46 -24.84
N CYS A 331 18.59 -9.59 -23.84
CA CYS A 331 18.04 -8.24 -23.83
C CYS A 331 18.88 -7.31 -24.71
N LYS A 332 18.22 -6.51 -25.55
CA LYS A 332 18.83 -5.45 -26.34
C LYS A 332 18.02 -4.19 -26.18
N ASN A 333 18.64 -3.14 -25.66
CA ASN A 333 18.01 -1.84 -25.57
C ASN A 333 17.70 -1.29 -26.98
N THR A 334 16.53 -0.69 -27.14
CA THR A 334 16.09 -0.05 -28.38
C THR A 334 15.57 1.34 -28.06
N GLN A 335 15.43 2.20 -29.06
CA GLN A 335 14.92 3.54 -28.80
C GLN A 335 13.41 3.50 -28.46
N GLY A 336 13.07 3.85 -27.22
CA GLY A 336 11.73 3.86 -26.64
C GLY A 336 11.28 2.53 -26.01
N GLY A 337 12.18 1.56 -25.84
CA GLY A 337 11.87 0.24 -25.27
C GLY A 337 13.01 -0.75 -25.44
N TYR A 338 12.73 -2.04 -25.33
CA TYR A 338 13.77 -3.08 -25.44
C TYR A 338 13.28 -4.32 -26.17
N ASP A 339 14.20 -4.96 -26.87
CA ASP A 339 14.01 -6.26 -27.49
C ASP A 339 14.48 -7.35 -26.54
N CYS A 340 13.58 -8.25 -26.15
CA CYS A 340 13.90 -9.44 -25.39
C CYS A 340 13.79 -10.69 -26.26
N ASN A 341 14.92 -11.29 -26.64
CA ASN A 341 14.94 -12.41 -27.57
C ASN A 341 15.54 -13.67 -26.96
N CYS A 342 15.11 -14.85 -27.44
CA CYS A 342 15.71 -16.08 -26.98
C CYS A 342 17.17 -16.22 -27.44
N PRO A 343 18.06 -16.76 -26.60
CA PRO A 343 19.44 -17.05 -26.99
C PRO A 343 19.52 -17.93 -28.23
N ARG A 344 20.61 -17.82 -28.99
CA ARG A 344 20.82 -18.58 -30.23
C ARG A 344 20.58 -20.08 -30.02
N GLY A 345 19.75 -20.68 -30.88
CA GLY A 345 19.38 -22.10 -30.80
C GLY A 345 18.12 -22.38 -29.99
N PHE A 346 17.58 -21.37 -29.29
CA PHE A 346 16.33 -21.46 -28.55
C PHE A 346 15.23 -20.64 -29.25
N LYS A 347 13.98 -21.10 -29.13
CA LYS A 347 12.78 -20.46 -29.66
C LYS A 347 11.72 -20.38 -28.57
N GLY A 348 10.90 -19.33 -28.59
CA GLY A 348 9.82 -19.13 -27.63
C GLY A 348 9.79 -17.68 -27.15
N ASN A 349 9.25 -17.46 -25.95
CA ASN A 349 9.05 -16.11 -25.40
C ASN A 349 10.10 -15.81 -24.33
N ALA A 350 11.05 -14.93 -24.63
CA ALA A 350 12.12 -14.54 -23.71
C ALA A 350 11.66 -13.61 -22.58
N SER A 351 10.46 -13.01 -22.65
CA SER A 351 9.91 -12.17 -21.59
C SER A 351 9.28 -12.95 -20.44
N ILE A 352 9.24 -14.29 -20.53
CA ILE A 352 8.68 -15.17 -19.51
C ILE A 352 9.79 -16.08 -18.96
N PRO A 353 9.83 -16.35 -17.63
CA PRO A 353 10.77 -17.33 -17.08
C PRO A 353 10.65 -18.67 -17.79
N ASN A 354 11.77 -19.25 -18.24
CA ASN A 354 11.82 -20.50 -19.00
C ASN A 354 11.04 -20.52 -20.32
N GLY A 355 10.65 -19.36 -20.88
CA GLY A 355 9.88 -19.31 -22.13
C GLY A 355 10.68 -19.61 -23.39
N CYS A 356 12.02 -19.74 -23.30
CA CYS A 356 12.89 -20.14 -24.40
C CYS A 356 13.15 -21.66 -24.39
N THR A 357 12.72 -22.36 -25.43
CA THR A 357 12.85 -23.81 -25.61
C THR A 357 13.70 -24.13 -26.84
N GLY A 358 14.69 -25.00 -26.70
CA GLY A 358 15.63 -25.29 -27.78
C GLY A 358 16.56 -26.46 -27.48
N LEU A 359 16.98 -27.15 -28.53
CA LEU A 359 17.95 -28.25 -28.44
C LEU A 359 19.37 -27.66 -28.53
N MET A 360 20.16 -27.82 -27.47
CA MET A 360 21.59 -27.52 -27.52
C MET A 360 22.27 -28.50 -28.50
N ILE A 361 22.51 -28.08 -29.75
CA ILE A 361 23.43 -28.80 -30.64
C ILE A 361 24.85 -28.41 -30.21
N GLY A 362 25.29 -28.95 -29.08
CA GLY A 362 26.69 -28.97 -28.70
C GLY A 362 27.37 -30.13 -29.43
N LEU A 363 28.27 -29.81 -30.37
CA LEU A 363 29.20 -30.80 -30.94
C LEU A 363 30.03 -31.41 -29.80
N ILE A 364 29.72 -32.64 -29.43
CA ILE A 364 30.54 -33.45 -28.52
C ILE A 364 31.79 -33.86 -29.30
N VAL A 365 32.92 -33.22 -29.02
CA VAL A 365 34.23 -33.75 -29.38
C VAL A 365 35.08 -33.91 -28.12
N SER A 366 35.58 -35.13 -27.97
CA SER A 366 36.60 -35.64 -27.04
C SER A 366 36.26 -35.68 -25.55
N GLY A 367 35.60 -36.79 -25.18
CA GLY A 367 36.06 -37.77 -24.18
C GLY A 367 36.94 -37.30 -23.04
N GLY A 368 36.40 -37.35 -21.82
CA GLY A 368 37.22 -37.25 -20.61
C GLY A 368 36.50 -37.15 -19.27
N SER A 369 35.17 -37.16 -19.18
CA SER A 369 34.49 -36.96 -17.88
C SER A 369 33.19 -37.74 -17.67
N LEU A 370 33.03 -38.91 -18.31
CA LEU A 370 31.85 -39.77 -18.11
C LEU A 370 31.84 -40.51 -16.75
N LEU A 371 32.81 -40.28 -15.87
CA LEU A 371 32.88 -40.91 -14.54
C LEU A 371 32.51 -39.99 -13.37
N LEU A 372 32.16 -38.72 -13.63
CA LEU A 372 31.73 -37.78 -12.57
C LEU A 372 30.22 -37.53 -12.51
N LEU A 373 29.43 -38.08 -13.45
CA LEU A 373 27.98 -37.82 -13.56
C LEU A 373 27.05 -38.90 -12.97
N LEU A 374 27.58 -39.97 -12.37
CA LEU A 374 26.75 -40.94 -11.65
C LEU A 374 26.61 -40.64 -10.15
N GLY A 375 27.29 -39.62 -9.63
CA GLY A 375 27.19 -39.17 -8.23
C GLY A 375 26.21 -38.02 -7.98
N PHE A 376 25.81 -37.27 -9.01
CA PHE A 376 24.97 -36.08 -8.89
C PHE A 376 23.58 -36.22 -9.54
N ALA A 377 23.19 -37.43 -9.95
CA ALA A 377 21.86 -37.70 -10.51
C ALA A 377 20.81 -38.05 -9.43
N ALA A 378 21.22 -38.28 -8.17
CA ALA A 378 20.28 -38.57 -7.08
C ALA A 378 19.54 -37.34 -6.52
N PRO A 379 20.08 -36.09 -6.54
CA PRO A 379 19.32 -34.92 -6.11
C PRO A 379 18.54 -34.23 -7.24
N PHE A 380 18.88 -34.46 -8.52
CA PHE A 380 18.29 -33.71 -9.64
C PHE A 380 16.98 -34.30 -10.20
N ILE A 381 16.57 -35.50 -9.78
CA ILE A 381 15.28 -36.09 -10.14
C ILE A 381 14.11 -35.48 -9.34
N LEU A 382 14.38 -34.59 -8.37
CA LEU A 382 13.33 -33.94 -7.57
C LEU A 382 12.81 -32.60 -8.12
N ILE A 383 13.35 -32.07 -9.24
CA ILE A 383 12.90 -30.79 -9.81
C ILE A 383 12.08 -30.96 -11.12
N SER A 384 11.83 -32.18 -11.60
CA SER A 384 11.02 -32.41 -12.82
C SER A 384 9.51 -32.60 -12.60
N ARG A 385 8.95 -32.32 -11.42
CA ARG A 385 7.49 -32.49 -11.20
C ARG A 385 6.61 -31.38 -11.78
N ASN A 386 7.17 -30.26 -12.26
CA ASN A 386 6.36 -29.11 -12.68
C ASN A 386 6.03 -29.01 -14.18
N THR A 387 6.70 -29.76 -15.07
CA THR A 387 6.37 -29.72 -16.51
C THR A 387 5.09 -30.49 -16.83
N ASP A 388 4.65 -31.42 -15.97
CA ASP A 388 3.37 -32.14 -16.10
C ASP A 388 2.15 -31.31 -15.60
N PHE A 389 2.40 -30.18 -14.90
CA PHE A 389 1.35 -29.34 -14.31
C PHE A 389 0.88 -28.21 -15.23
N ALA A 390 1.77 -27.61 -16.03
CA ALA A 390 1.43 -26.51 -16.93
C ALA A 390 0.60 -26.97 -18.14
N GLU A 391 0.82 -28.19 -18.63
CA GLU A 391 0.09 -28.76 -19.78
C GLU A 391 -1.35 -29.17 -19.42
N ARG A 392 -1.65 -29.42 -18.14
CA ARG A 392 -3.02 -29.75 -17.66
C ARG A 392 -3.89 -28.55 -17.27
N MET A 393 -3.38 -27.32 -17.38
CA MET A 393 -4.06 -26.11 -16.90
C MET A 393 -4.75 -25.30 -18.01
N ILE A 394 -4.57 -25.68 -19.27
CA ILE A 394 -5.25 -25.08 -20.44
C ILE A 394 -6.42 -26.00 -20.83
N ILE A 395 -7.62 -25.44 -20.86
CA ILE A 395 -8.87 -26.12 -21.23
C ILE A 395 -9.42 -25.40 -22.46
N THR A 396 -9.84 -26.15 -23.48
CA THR A 396 -10.32 -25.56 -24.74
C THR A 396 -11.71 -24.94 -24.57
N LEU A 397 -12.07 -23.99 -25.43
CA LEU A 397 -13.42 -23.40 -25.41
C LEU A 397 -14.49 -24.46 -25.71
N GLU A 398 -14.20 -25.39 -26.62
CA GLU A 398 -15.10 -26.50 -26.96
C GLU A 398 -15.41 -27.37 -25.73
N GLU A 399 -14.42 -27.67 -24.91
CA GLU A 399 -14.60 -28.41 -23.65
C GLU A 399 -15.46 -27.63 -22.65
N LEU A 400 -15.25 -26.31 -22.53
CA LEU A 400 -16.06 -25.46 -21.65
C LEU A 400 -17.52 -25.31 -22.13
N GLU A 401 -17.73 -25.20 -23.45
CA GLU A 401 -19.04 -25.15 -24.06
C GLU A 401 -19.81 -26.45 -23.82
N LYS A 402 -19.16 -27.61 -24.05
CA LYS A 402 -19.73 -28.92 -23.72
C LYS A 402 -20.01 -29.05 -22.23
N ALA A 403 -19.08 -28.63 -21.38
CA ALA A 403 -19.20 -28.70 -19.93
C ALA A 403 -20.32 -27.81 -19.38
N THR A 404 -20.72 -26.75 -20.08
CA THR A 404 -21.73 -25.78 -19.63
C THR A 404 -23.04 -25.81 -20.42
N ASN A 405 -23.17 -26.73 -21.39
CA ASN A 405 -24.27 -26.73 -22.36
C ASN A 405 -24.37 -25.36 -23.10
N ASN A 406 -23.26 -24.92 -23.69
CA ASN A 406 -23.13 -23.61 -24.36
C ASN A 406 -23.44 -22.43 -23.44
N PHE A 407 -22.89 -22.44 -22.22
CA PHE A 407 -23.12 -21.41 -21.20
C PHE A 407 -24.62 -21.17 -20.92
N ASP A 408 -25.38 -22.26 -20.79
CA ASP A 408 -26.83 -22.21 -20.55
C ASP A 408 -27.17 -21.39 -19.30
N LYS A 409 -28.20 -20.55 -19.39
CA LYS A 409 -28.67 -19.72 -18.27
C LYS A 409 -29.09 -20.56 -17.05
N THR A 410 -29.55 -21.78 -17.24
CA THR A 410 -29.91 -22.71 -16.16
C THR A 410 -28.70 -23.20 -15.36
N ARG A 411 -27.49 -23.14 -15.93
CA ARG A 411 -26.24 -23.50 -15.24
C ARG A 411 -25.58 -22.32 -14.55
N LYS A 412 -26.20 -21.14 -14.56
CA LYS A 412 -25.67 -19.94 -13.94
C LYS A 412 -25.77 -20.04 -12.40
N VAL A 413 -24.62 -19.94 -11.74
CA VAL A 413 -24.50 -20.02 -10.27
C VAL A 413 -24.51 -18.63 -9.64
N GLY A 414 -23.97 -17.63 -10.35
CA GLY A 414 -23.89 -16.27 -9.84
C GLY A 414 -23.69 -15.25 -10.95
N ASP A 415 -24.18 -14.05 -10.71
CA ASP A 415 -23.98 -12.88 -11.55
C ASP A 415 -23.46 -11.73 -10.69
N GLY A 416 -22.30 -11.17 -11.03
CA GLY A 416 -21.75 -10.03 -10.30
C GLY A 416 -21.03 -9.04 -11.21
N GLY A 417 -20.54 -7.94 -10.63
CA GLY A 417 -19.84 -6.87 -11.36
C GLY A 417 -18.55 -7.31 -12.06
N HIS A 418 -18.01 -8.49 -11.73
CA HIS A 418 -16.76 -9.03 -12.28
C HIS A 418 -16.94 -10.23 -13.22
N GLY A 419 -18.17 -10.51 -13.67
CA GLY A 419 -18.45 -11.63 -14.56
C GLY A 419 -19.61 -12.53 -14.10
N VAL A 420 -19.92 -13.51 -14.95
CA VAL A 420 -20.91 -14.56 -14.70
C VAL A 420 -20.19 -15.86 -14.37
N VAL A 421 -20.69 -16.60 -13.39
CA VAL A 421 -20.15 -17.94 -13.03
C VAL A 421 -21.16 -19.01 -13.44
N TYR A 422 -20.67 -20.01 -14.19
CA TYR A 422 -21.44 -21.17 -14.64
C TYR A 422 -20.96 -22.43 -13.95
N LYS A 423 -21.89 -23.33 -13.62
CA LYS A 423 -21.60 -24.69 -13.17
C LYS A 423 -21.31 -25.55 -14.40
N GLY A 424 -20.14 -26.17 -14.44
CA GLY A 424 -19.73 -27.08 -15.49
C GLY A 424 -19.45 -28.49 -14.98
N ILE A 425 -19.35 -29.44 -15.89
CA ILE A 425 -18.83 -30.78 -15.61
C ILE A 425 -17.73 -31.08 -16.63
N ILE A 426 -16.49 -31.21 -16.15
CA ILE A 426 -15.29 -31.53 -16.96
C ILE A 426 -14.70 -32.81 -16.39
N ASP A 427 -14.51 -33.86 -17.20
CA ASP A 427 -13.96 -35.16 -16.77
C ASP A 427 -14.61 -35.71 -15.48
N LEU A 428 -15.95 -35.66 -15.40
CA LEU A 428 -16.76 -36.06 -14.25
C LEU A 428 -16.59 -35.20 -12.98
N HIS A 429 -15.79 -34.14 -13.02
CA HIS A 429 -15.62 -33.18 -11.94
C HIS A 429 -16.55 -31.99 -12.14
N VAL A 430 -17.25 -31.61 -11.07
CA VAL A 430 -18.08 -30.40 -11.06
C VAL A 430 -17.18 -29.18 -10.87
N VAL A 431 -17.27 -28.23 -11.78
CA VAL A 431 -16.40 -27.04 -11.82
C VAL A 431 -17.20 -25.75 -11.84
N ALA A 432 -16.57 -24.66 -11.39
CA ALA A 432 -17.09 -23.30 -11.49
C ALA A 432 -16.32 -22.54 -12.56
N ILE A 433 -16.99 -22.18 -13.66
CA ILE A 433 -16.39 -21.51 -14.80
C ILE A 433 -16.78 -20.03 -14.76
N LYS A 434 -15.79 -19.16 -14.57
CA LYS A 434 -15.98 -17.72 -14.52
C LYS A 434 -15.75 -17.10 -15.91
N LYS A 435 -16.78 -16.47 -16.44
CA LYS A 435 -16.77 -15.69 -17.68
C LYS A 435 -16.84 -14.20 -17.35
N SER A 436 -15.78 -13.44 -17.61
CA SER A 436 -15.75 -11.99 -17.43
C SER A 436 -16.71 -11.26 -18.39
N LYS A 437 -17.21 -10.08 -17.98
CA LYS A 437 -18.21 -9.29 -18.72
C LYS A 437 -17.64 -8.11 -19.52
N ILE A 438 -16.41 -7.67 -19.24
CA ILE A 438 -15.87 -6.40 -19.78
C ILE A 438 -14.43 -6.63 -20.27
N ILE A 439 -14.12 -6.12 -21.47
CA ILE A 439 -12.76 -6.05 -22.00
C ILE A 439 -12.14 -4.74 -21.51
N VAL A 440 -11.19 -4.84 -20.59
CA VAL A 440 -10.20 -3.78 -20.31
C VAL A 440 -8.85 -4.47 -20.33
N GLN A 441 -7.81 -3.88 -20.92
CA GLN A 441 -6.42 -4.39 -20.88
C GLN A 441 -6.00 -4.84 -19.45
N ARG A 442 -6.53 -4.15 -18.44
CA ARG A 442 -6.43 -4.44 -17.00
C ARG A 442 -6.87 -5.86 -16.60
N GLU A 443 -7.83 -6.48 -17.27
CA GLU A 443 -8.29 -7.84 -16.96
C GLU A 443 -7.33 -8.94 -17.46
N ILE A 444 -6.57 -8.67 -18.53
CA ILE A 444 -5.58 -9.61 -19.08
C ILE A 444 -4.36 -9.70 -18.16
N ASP A 445 -3.83 -8.55 -17.71
CA ASP A 445 -2.73 -8.51 -16.72
C ASP A 445 -3.16 -9.11 -15.37
N GLU A 446 -4.42 -8.91 -14.98
CA GLU A 446 -5.01 -9.54 -13.79
C GLU A 446 -5.17 -11.06 -13.96
N PHE A 447 -5.46 -11.54 -15.17
CA PHE A 447 -5.53 -12.97 -15.49
C PHE A 447 -4.15 -13.63 -15.37
N ILE A 448 -3.12 -13.05 -15.98
CA ILE A 448 -1.74 -13.58 -15.93
C ILE A 448 -1.26 -13.68 -14.48
N ASN A 449 -1.47 -12.62 -13.68
CA ASN A 449 -1.14 -12.63 -12.25
C ASN A 449 -1.93 -13.69 -11.47
N LYS A 450 -3.23 -13.85 -11.73
CA LYS A 450 -4.07 -14.86 -11.05
C LYS A 450 -3.63 -16.27 -11.40
N VAL A 451 -3.35 -16.56 -12.66
CA VAL A 451 -2.89 -17.89 -13.08
C VAL A 451 -1.52 -18.17 -12.48
N ALA A 452 -0.58 -17.23 -12.52
CA ALA A 452 0.75 -17.40 -11.94
C ALA A 452 0.71 -17.65 -10.42
N ILE A 453 -0.15 -16.92 -9.69
CA ILE A 453 -0.26 -17.04 -8.23
C ILE A 453 -1.08 -18.28 -7.82
N LEU A 454 -2.27 -18.47 -8.40
CA LEU A 454 -3.21 -19.50 -7.96
C LEU A 454 -2.87 -20.90 -8.46
N SER A 455 -2.08 -21.04 -9.54
CA SER A 455 -1.54 -22.33 -9.96
C SER A 455 -0.58 -22.94 -8.93
N GLN A 456 0.07 -22.09 -8.13
CA GLN A 456 1.04 -22.50 -7.11
C GLN A 456 0.42 -22.67 -5.72
N VAL A 457 -0.85 -22.26 -5.55
CA VAL A 457 -1.57 -22.35 -4.28
C VAL A 457 -2.26 -23.71 -4.17
N ASN A 458 -1.87 -24.50 -3.18
CA ASN A 458 -2.48 -25.78 -2.88
C ASN A 458 -2.77 -25.89 -1.38
N HIS A 459 -3.95 -25.44 -0.98
CA HIS A 459 -4.37 -25.45 0.43
C HIS A 459 -5.84 -25.85 0.55
N ARG A 460 -6.16 -26.68 1.57
CA ARG A 460 -7.52 -27.22 1.75
C ARG A 460 -8.60 -26.14 1.94
N ASN A 461 -8.24 -25.02 2.56
CA ASN A 461 -9.12 -23.87 2.84
C ASN A 461 -8.94 -22.71 1.83
N VAL A 462 -8.33 -22.93 0.67
CA VAL A 462 -8.29 -21.95 -0.43
C VAL A 462 -8.91 -22.59 -1.66
N VAL A 463 -9.74 -21.83 -2.39
CA VAL A 463 -10.38 -22.33 -3.63
C VAL A 463 -9.31 -22.58 -4.69
N LYS A 464 -9.23 -23.82 -5.15
CA LYS A 464 -8.25 -24.25 -6.16
C LYS A 464 -8.64 -23.79 -7.57
N LEU A 465 -7.67 -23.18 -8.26
CA LEU A 465 -7.74 -22.98 -9.71
C LEU A 465 -7.41 -24.31 -10.39
N LEU A 466 -8.33 -24.81 -11.22
CA LEU A 466 -8.16 -26.06 -11.97
C LEU A 466 -7.61 -25.81 -13.38
N GLY A 467 -7.96 -24.69 -14.00
CA GLY A 467 -7.51 -24.36 -15.34
C GLY A 467 -8.00 -23.01 -15.84
N CYS A 468 -7.68 -22.73 -17.10
CA CYS A 468 -8.10 -21.54 -17.81
C CYS A 468 -8.31 -21.83 -19.30
N CYS A 469 -9.13 -21.01 -19.96
CA CYS A 469 -9.29 -21.03 -21.42
C CYS A 469 -8.78 -19.71 -22.00
N LEU A 470 -7.88 -19.82 -22.97
CA LEU A 470 -7.22 -18.70 -23.64
C LEU A 470 -7.80 -18.42 -25.05
N GLU A 471 -8.75 -19.23 -25.53
CA GLU A 471 -9.32 -19.17 -26.88
C GLU A 471 -10.38 -18.07 -27.05
N THR A 472 -10.57 -17.22 -26.04
CA THR A 472 -11.56 -16.14 -26.00
C THR A 472 -10.91 -14.79 -25.79
N GLU A 473 -11.55 -13.71 -26.25
CA GLU A 473 -11.02 -12.32 -26.12
C GLU A 473 -10.65 -11.94 -24.68
N VAL A 474 -11.42 -12.43 -23.70
CA VAL A 474 -11.06 -12.39 -22.27
C VAL A 474 -10.91 -13.83 -21.78
N PRO A 475 -9.79 -14.21 -21.16
CA PRO A 475 -9.60 -15.57 -20.68
C PRO A 475 -10.64 -16.01 -19.64
N LEU A 476 -11.12 -17.25 -19.74
CA LEU A 476 -12.00 -17.85 -18.73
C LEU A 476 -11.17 -18.56 -17.67
N LEU A 477 -11.67 -18.56 -16.43
CA LEU A 477 -11.05 -19.23 -15.29
C LEU A 477 -11.93 -20.36 -14.78
N VAL A 478 -11.34 -21.52 -14.53
CA VAL A 478 -12.02 -22.74 -14.07
C VAL A 478 -11.55 -23.06 -12.66
N TYR A 479 -12.48 -23.06 -11.71
CA TYR A 479 -12.23 -23.35 -10.31
C TYR A 479 -12.91 -24.65 -9.89
N GLU A 480 -12.48 -25.22 -8.76
CA GLU A 480 -13.29 -26.22 -8.07
C GLU A 480 -14.67 -25.63 -7.70
N PHE A 481 -15.73 -26.43 -7.85
CA PHE A 481 -17.07 -25.99 -7.47
C PHE A 481 -17.31 -26.24 -5.98
N ILE A 482 -17.72 -25.20 -5.27
CA ILE A 482 -18.06 -25.26 -3.84
C ILE A 482 -19.58 -25.18 -3.70
N SER A 483 -20.17 -26.21 -3.10
CA SER A 483 -21.58 -26.55 -3.26
C SER A 483 -22.57 -25.80 -2.38
N ASN A 484 -22.15 -25.34 -1.19
CA ASN A 484 -23.04 -24.78 -0.18
C ASN A 484 -23.01 -23.23 -0.13
N GLY A 485 -22.55 -22.57 -1.20
CA GLY A 485 -22.64 -21.12 -1.36
C GLY A 485 -21.67 -20.31 -0.49
N THR A 486 -22.00 -19.03 -0.25
CA THR A 486 -21.14 -18.08 0.47
C THR A 486 -21.49 -18.01 1.95
N LEU A 487 -20.49 -17.78 2.81
CA LEU A 487 -20.68 -17.51 4.24
C LEU A 487 -21.65 -16.36 4.49
N TYR A 488 -21.64 -15.32 3.64
CA TYR A 488 -22.61 -14.22 3.71
C TYR A 488 -24.07 -14.71 3.75
N ARG A 489 -24.43 -15.69 2.89
CA ARG A 489 -25.78 -16.24 2.86
C ARG A 489 -26.13 -17.02 4.11
N HIS A 490 -25.17 -17.68 4.75
CA HIS A 490 -25.40 -18.44 5.98
C HIS A 490 -25.46 -17.56 7.24
N LEU A 491 -24.89 -16.34 7.18
CA LEU A 491 -24.94 -15.38 8.29
C LEU A 491 -26.14 -14.42 8.24
N HIS A 492 -26.78 -14.24 7.08
CA HIS A 492 -27.84 -13.24 6.87
C HIS A 492 -29.16 -13.91 6.39
N VAL A 493 -29.70 -14.84 7.18
CA VAL A 493 -30.96 -15.55 6.89
C VAL A 493 -32.04 -15.20 7.92
N ASP A 494 -33.26 -14.92 7.46
CA ASP A 494 -34.46 -14.95 8.30
C ASP A 494 -35.03 -16.39 8.29
N GLY A 495 -34.49 -17.31 9.11
CA GLY A 495 -34.95 -18.71 9.15
C GLY A 495 -34.05 -19.72 9.89
N PRO A 496 -34.45 -21.01 9.99
CA PRO A 496 -33.88 -22.00 10.91
C PRO A 496 -32.56 -22.67 10.46
N VAL A 497 -31.89 -22.17 9.42
CA VAL A 497 -30.58 -22.66 8.97
C VAL A 497 -29.54 -21.58 9.26
N SER A 498 -29.25 -21.38 10.53
CA SER A 498 -28.18 -20.51 11.00
C SER A 498 -26.98 -21.36 11.42
N LEU A 499 -25.77 -20.86 11.17
CA LEU A 499 -24.55 -21.52 11.63
C LEU A 499 -24.49 -21.51 13.16
N SER A 500 -24.26 -22.68 13.77
CA SER A 500 -23.98 -22.78 15.20
C SER A 500 -22.70 -22.01 15.57
N TRP A 501 -22.55 -21.63 16.83
CA TRP A 501 -21.35 -20.99 17.34
C TRP A 501 -20.10 -21.84 17.07
N ASP A 502 -20.20 -23.16 17.22
CA ASP A 502 -19.12 -24.10 16.92
C ASP A 502 -18.71 -24.06 15.44
N ASP A 503 -19.68 -24.02 14.54
CA ASP A 503 -19.42 -23.88 13.12
C ASP A 503 -18.77 -22.53 12.80
N ARG A 504 -19.24 -21.43 13.40
CA ARG A 504 -18.67 -20.08 13.22
C ARG A 504 -17.22 -20.03 13.68
N LEU A 505 -16.91 -20.59 14.85
CA LEU A 505 -15.55 -20.62 15.38
C LEU A 505 -14.63 -21.48 14.51
N ARG A 506 -15.09 -22.68 14.10
CA ARG A 506 -14.37 -23.57 13.19
C ARG A 506 -14.07 -22.91 11.84
N ILE A 507 -15.07 -22.27 11.23
CA ILE A 507 -14.92 -21.52 9.97
C ILE A 507 -13.89 -20.40 10.13
N THR A 508 -13.91 -19.69 11.27
CA THR A 508 -12.95 -18.61 11.55
C THR A 508 -11.52 -19.13 11.65
N VAL A 509 -11.30 -20.26 12.33
CA VAL A 509 -10.00 -20.96 12.37
C VAL A 509 -9.53 -21.35 10.97
N GLU A 510 -10.41 -21.92 10.15
CA GLU A 510 -10.09 -22.36 8.79
C GLU A 510 -9.71 -21.20 7.86
N VAL A 511 -10.38 -20.05 7.99
CA VAL A 511 -10.03 -18.82 7.27
C VAL A 511 -8.70 -18.26 7.74
N ALA A 512 -8.44 -18.24 9.06
CA ALA A 512 -7.17 -17.80 9.62
C ALA A 512 -6.00 -18.66 9.13
N ARG A 513 -6.19 -19.98 9.11
CA ARG A 513 -5.22 -20.95 8.55
C ARG A 513 -4.95 -20.72 7.07
N ALA A 514 -5.99 -20.48 6.27
CA ALA A 514 -5.83 -20.15 4.85
C ALA A 514 -4.97 -18.90 4.65
N LEU A 515 -5.20 -17.85 5.44
CA LEU A 515 -4.45 -16.60 5.36
C LEU A 515 -3.02 -16.75 5.88
N SER A 516 -2.80 -17.53 6.95
CA SER A 516 -1.46 -17.85 7.44
C SER A 516 -0.63 -18.57 6.36
N TYR A 517 -1.22 -19.56 5.69
CA TYR A 517 -0.60 -20.24 4.55
C TYR A 517 -0.22 -19.28 3.43
N LEU A 518 -1.14 -18.40 3.02
CA LEU A 518 -0.90 -17.42 1.97
C LEU A 518 0.22 -16.42 2.33
N HIS A 519 0.32 -16.01 3.59
CA HIS A 519 1.31 -15.03 4.05
C HIS A 519 2.71 -15.63 4.27
N SER A 520 2.81 -16.89 4.69
CA SER A 520 4.07 -17.44 5.23
C SER A 520 4.56 -18.72 4.55
N ALA A 521 3.67 -19.53 3.95
CA ALA A 521 4.02 -20.85 3.42
C ALA A 521 3.97 -20.95 1.89
N ALA A 522 3.41 -19.93 1.22
CA ALA A 522 3.53 -19.79 -0.23
C ALA A 522 4.96 -19.38 -0.62
N SER A 523 5.41 -19.79 -1.82
CA SER A 523 6.76 -19.48 -2.36
C SER A 523 7.08 -17.97 -2.39
N MET A 524 6.04 -17.15 -2.48
CA MET A 524 6.07 -15.70 -2.29
C MET A 524 4.85 -15.31 -1.44
N PRO A 525 4.97 -14.40 -0.45
CA PRO A 525 3.83 -13.96 0.36
C PRO A 525 2.68 -13.38 -0.49
N ILE A 526 1.47 -13.94 -0.36
CA ILE A 526 0.27 -13.56 -1.11
C ILE A 526 -0.67 -12.77 -0.20
N PHE A 527 -0.87 -11.48 -0.49
CA PHE A 527 -1.82 -10.63 0.24
C PHE A 527 -3.21 -10.65 -0.41
N HIS A 528 -4.22 -11.17 0.30
CA HIS A 528 -5.58 -11.34 -0.23
C HIS A 528 -6.30 -10.01 -0.57
N ARG A 529 -6.19 -8.98 0.28
CA ARG A 529 -6.70 -7.61 0.10
C ARG A 529 -8.23 -7.40 -0.05
N ASP A 530 -9.05 -8.45 -0.14
CA ASP A 530 -10.52 -8.36 -0.22
C ASP A 530 -11.20 -9.45 0.64
N ILE A 531 -10.80 -9.56 1.91
CA ILE A 531 -11.39 -10.54 2.83
C ILE A 531 -12.78 -10.05 3.26
N LYS A 532 -13.81 -10.84 2.98
CA LYS A 532 -15.22 -10.59 3.35
C LYS A 532 -16.04 -11.87 3.27
N SER A 533 -17.19 -11.91 3.95
CA SER A 533 -18.07 -13.09 3.99
C SER A 533 -18.62 -13.54 2.63
N SER A 534 -18.67 -12.66 1.63
CA SER A 534 -19.04 -13.02 0.25
C SER A 534 -17.91 -13.68 -0.57
N ASN A 535 -16.67 -13.64 -0.06
CA ASN A 535 -15.50 -14.31 -0.64
C ASN A 535 -15.08 -15.57 0.15
N ILE A 536 -15.85 -15.99 1.16
CA ILE A 536 -15.66 -17.26 1.87
C ILE A 536 -16.77 -18.19 1.40
N LEU A 537 -16.41 -19.31 0.78
CA LEU A 537 -17.35 -20.33 0.32
C LEU A 537 -17.37 -21.50 1.31
N LEU A 538 -18.54 -22.13 1.47
CA LEU A 538 -18.72 -23.32 2.31
C LEU A 538 -19.07 -24.51 1.43
N ASP A 539 -18.46 -25.67 1.66
CA ASP A 539 -18.89 -26.93 1.05
C ASP A 539 -20.04 -27.58 1.85
N ASP A 540 -20.48 -28.77 1.42
CA ASP A 540 -21.58 -29.50 2.06
C ASP A 540 -21.26 -29.91 3.51
N SER A 541 -19.98 -29.94 3.88
CA SER A 541 -19.52 -30.23 5.25
C SER A 541 -19.31 -28.97 6.10
N LEU A 542 -19.67 -27.79 5.57
CA LEU A 542 -19.40 -26.47 6.13
C LEU A 542 -17.91 -26.14 6.25
N THR A 543 -17.04 -26.83 5.49
CA THR A 543 -15.62 -26.48 5.42
C THR A 543 -15.45 -25.18 4.64
N ALA A 544 -14.74 -24.22 5.22
CA ALA A 544 -14.50 -22.92 4.63
C ALA A 544 -13.37 -22.94 3.60
N LYS A 545 -13.64 -22.31 2.46
CA LYS A 545 -12.67 -22.09 1.37
C LYS A 545 -12.65 -20.63 0.96
N LEU A 546 -11.48 -20.01 1.12
CA LEU A 546 -11.24 -18.61 0.78
C LEU A 546 -11.07 -18.44 -0.74
N LEU A 547 -11.86 -17.54 -1.32
CA LEU A 547 -11.81 -17.20 -2.73
C LEU A 547 -10.99 -15.92 -2.94
N THR A 548 -9.80 -16.07 -3.53
CA THR A 548 -8.90 -14.95 -3.87
C THR A 548 -9.48 -14.08 -4.99
N ARG A 549 -10.02 -12.91 -4.65
CA ARG A 549 -10.51 -11.89 -5.60
C ARG A 549 -9.76 -10.56 -5.43
N LYS A 550 -9.92 -9.63 -6.39
CA LYS A 550 -9.59 -8.20 -6.20
C LYS A 550 -10.66 -7.28 -6.78
N LYS A 551 -11.40 -6.61 -5.90
CA LYS A 551 -11.60 -5.15 -5.72
C LYS A 551 -12.77 -5.01 -4.74
N PRO A 552 -12.63 -4.24 -3.65
CA PRO A 552 -13.78 -3.85 -2.84
C PRO A 552 -14.62 -2.84 -3.63
N VAL A 553 -15.88 -3.16 -3.87
CA VAL A 553 -16.95 -2.16 -3.88
C VAL A 553 -17.27 -2.00 -2.40
N GLY A 554 -17.00 -0.81 -1.85
CA GLY A 554 -17.45 -0.50 -0.50
C GLY A 554 -18.96 -0.41 -0.53
N ASP A 555 -19.63 -1.27 0.22
CA ASP A 555 -21.02 -1.02 0.57
C ASP A 555 -21.02 0.24 1.45
N THR A 556 -21.65 1.28 0.92
CA THR A 556 -21.95 2.49 1.69
C THR A 556 -23.08 2.11 2.64
N PHE A 557 -22.75 1.96 3.92
CA PHE A 557 -23.78 1.91 4.95
C PHE A 557 -24.26 3.34 5.17
N ASP A 558 -25.55 3.54 4.98
CA ASP A 558 -26.26 4.75 5.41
C ASP A 558 -26.12 4.84 6.94
N ASN A 559 -25.68 5.99 7.44
CA ASN A 559 -25.32 6.31 8.84
C ASN A 559 -23.85 6.05 9.26
N GLY A 560 -22.91 6.79 8.68
CA GLY A 560 -21.80 7.47 9.40
C GLY A 560 -20.78 6.70 10.25
N HIS A 561 -20.96 5.40 10.53
CA HIS A 561 -20.07 4.61 11.36
C HIS A 561 -19.67 3.32 10.62
N ASN A 562 -18.37 3.16 10.43
CA ASN A 562 -17.75 1.90 10.02
C ASN A 562 -18.08 0.81 11.05
N LEU A 563 -18.50 -0.39 10.61
CA LEU A 563 -18.79 -1.56 11.45
C LEU A 563 -17.68 -1.85 12.47
N VAL A 564 -16.41 -1.73 12.06
CA VAL A 564 -15.25 -1.91 12.94
C VAL A 564 -15.21 -0.83 14.02
N SER A 565 -15.48 0.43 13.67
CA SER A 565 -15.53 1.53 14.63
C SER A 565 -16.68 1.38 15.62
N HIS A 566 -17.85 0.91 15.17
CA HIS A 566 -18.98 0.63 16.04
C HIS A 566 -18.71 -0.55 16.98
N PHE A 567 -18.12 -1.65 16.48
CA PHE A 567 -17.72 -2.80 17.29
C PHE A 567 -16.71 -2.43 18.38
N VAL A 568 -15.65 -1.66 18.02
CA VAL A 568 -14.62 -1.22 18.97
C VAL A 568 -15.22 -0.34 20.07
N LEU A 569 -16.13 0.57 19.71
CA LEU A 569 -16.83 1.43 20.67
C LEU A 569 -17.64 0.60 21.67
N VAL A 570 -18.55 -0.25 21.19
CA VAL A 570 -19.45 -1.05 22.05
C VAL A 570 -18.67 -2.05 22.92
N PHE A 571 -17.60 -2.63 22.39
CA PHE A 571 -16.72 -3.50 23.17
C PHE A 571 -16.02 -2.73 24.31
N SER A 572 -15.58 -1.49 24.06
CA SER A 572 -14.93 -0.65 25.07
C SER A 572 -15.86 -0.21 26.21
N GLU A 573 -17.17 -0.16 25.95
CA GLU A 573 -18.20 0.14 26.94
C GLU A 573 -18.61 -1.09 27.78
N GLY A 574 -18.05 -2.27 27.49
CA GLY A 574 -18.39 -3.52 28.19
C GLY A 574 -19.69 -4.18 27.72
N ASN A 575 -20.28 -3.69 26.62
CA ASN A 575 -21.61 -4.07 26.13
C ASN A 575 -21.56 -5.08 24.98
N LEU A 576 -20.57 -5.97 24.97
CA LEU A 576 -20.37 -6.94 23.88
C LEU A 576 -21.62 -7.79 23.59
N TYR A 577 -22.32 -8.26 24.62
CA TYR A 577 -23.50 -9.11 24.48
C TYR A 577 -24.77 -8.38 24.01
N ASP A 578 -24.69 -7.07 23.77
CA ASP A 578 -25.77 -6.26 23.19
C ASP A 578 -25.68 -6.20 21.66
N ILE A 579 -24.53 -6.57 21.08
CA ILE A 579 -24.28 -6.55 19.62
C ILE A 579 -23.94 -7.93 19.04
N ILE A 580 -23.71 -8.93 19.89
CA ILE A 580 -23.54 -10.33 19.46
C ILE A 580 -24.89 -10.91 19.05
N ASP A 581 -24.87 -11.77 18.03
CA ASP A 581 -26.00 -12.59 17.61
C ASP A 581 -26.66 -13.30 18.81
N PRO A 582 -27.98 -13.13 19.05
CA PRO A 582 -28.68 -13.76 20.17
C PRO A 582 -28.44 -15.28 20.28
N GLN A 583 -28.32 -15.98 19.14
CA GLN A 583 -28.00 -17.40 19.14
C GLN A 583 -26.60 -17.68 19.71
N VAL A 584 -25.61 -16.85 19.37
CA VAL A 584 -24.25 -16.98 19.92
C VAL A 584 -24.26 -16.69 21.42
N LYS A 585 -25.07 -15.74 21.88
CA LYS A 585 -25.24 -15.47 23.32
C LYS A 585 -25.80 -16.66 24.10
N GLU A 586 -26.60 -17.51 23.45
CA GLU A 586 -27.16 -18.72 24.05
C GLU A 586 -26.23 -19.94 23.95
N GLU A 587 -25.40 -20.02 22.90
CA GLU A 587 -24.54 -21.17 22.61
C GLU A 587 -23.08 -21.03 23.10
N ASP A 588 -22.65 -19.82 23.43
CA ASP A 588 -21.31 -19.51 23.92
C ASP A 588 -21.11 -19.88 25.41
N ASP A 589 -19.95 -20.43 25.76
CA ASP A 589 -19.54 -20.78 27.13
C ASP A 589 -18.39 -19.88 27.62
N GLY A 590 -18.40 -18.61 27.20
CA GLY A 590 -17.41 -17.59 27.55
C GLY A 590 -16.31 -17.37 26.49
N GLU A 591 -16.34 -18.11 25.38
CA GLU A 591 -15.36 -17.97 24.30
C GLU A 591 -15.56 -16.70 23.46
N ALA A 592 -16.79 -16.18 23.37
CA ALA A 592 -17.12 -15.04 22.53
C ALA A 592 -16.38 -13.77 22.98
N LEU A 593 -16.12 -13.63 24.28
CA LEU A 593 -15.30 -12.55 24.82
C LEU A 593 -13.83 -12.68 24.38
N GLU A 594 -13.28 -13.89 24.36
CA GLU A 594 -11.91 -14.14 23.90
C GLU A 594 -11.77 -13.89 22.39
N VAL A 595 -12.75 -14.33 21.60
CA VAL A 595 -12.81 -14.09 20.15
C VAL A 595 -12.95 -12.59 19.86
N ALA A 596 -13.82 -11.89 20.59
CA ALA A 596 -13.99 -10.44 20.45
C ALA A 596 -12.72 -9.67 20.82
N THR A 597 -12.01 -10.09 21.88
CA THR A 597 -10.72 -9.51 22.28
C THR A 597 -9.67 -9.69 21.17
N LEU A 598 -9.61 -10.88 20.57
CA LEU A 598 -8.72 -11.15 19.44
C LEU A 598 -9.10 -10.30 18.21
N ALA A 599 -10.38 -10.10 17.95
CA ALA A 599 -10.87 -9.23 16.88
C ALA A 599 -10.45 -7.76 17.11
N ILE A 600 -10.51 -7.26 18.35
CA ILE A 600 -10.01 -5.92 18.69
C ILE A 600 -8.51 -5.80 18.38
N ALA A 601 -7.70 -6.79 18.76
CA ALA A 601 -6.27 -6.81 18.44
C ALA A 601 -6.02 -6.78 16.92
N CYS A 602 -6.83 -7.49 16.12
CA CYS A 602 -6.74 -7.47 14.65
C CYS A 602 -7.13 -6.11 14.03
N THR A 603 -7.88 -5.27 14.74
CA THR A 603 -8.39 -3.97 14.26
C THR A 603 -7.55 -2.77 14.70
N LYS A 604 -6.41 -3.01 15.37
CA LYS A 604 -5.46 -1.96 15.77
C LYS A 604 -5.07 -1.08 14.57
N PHE A 605 -4.88 0.21 14.79
CA PHE A 605 -4.66 1.15 13.69
C PHE A 605 -3.33 0.91 12.96
N LYS A 606 -2.24 0.68 13.72
CA LYS A 606 -0.93 0.35 13.16
C LYS A 606 -0.83 -1.11 12.77
N GLY A 607 -0.03 -1.40 11.75
CA GLY A 607 0.18 -2.76 11.26
C GLY A 607 1.03 -3.59 12.20
N GLU A 608 2.04 -2.99 12.82
CA GLU A 608 2.95 -3.63 13.78
C GLU A 608 2.29 -4.05 15.09
N ASP A 609 1.20 -3.40 15.50
CA ASP A 609 0.44 -3.72 16.73
C ASP A 609 -0.57 -4.86 16.51
N ARG A 610 -0.76 -5.29 15.24
CA ARG A 610 -1.69 -6.36 14.90
C ARG A 610 -0.98 -7.70 15.01
N PRO A 611 -1.67 -8.74 15.53
CA PRO A 611 -1.14 -10.09 15.46
C PRO A 611 -0.99 -10.53 13.99
N THR A 612 0.05 -11.31 13.72
CA THR A 612 0.21 -12.03 12.47
C THR A 612 -0.93 -13.04 12.30
N MET A 613 -1.28 -13.40 11.07
CA MET A 613 -2.31 -14.42 10.84
C MET A 613 -1.95 -15.79 11.44
N ARG A 614 -0.66 -16.06 11.67
CA ARG A 614 -0.20 -17.25 12.40
C ARG A 614 -0.55 -17.17 13.89
N GLU A 615 -0.36 -16.01 14.53
CA GLU A 615 -0.76 -15.78 15.92
C GLU A 615 -2.28 -15.81 16.09
N VAL A 616 -3.03 -15.24 15.13
CA VAL A 616 -4.50 -15.31 15.10
C VAL A 616 -4.97 -16.76 14.98
N GLU A 617 -4.40 -17.55 14.05
CA GLU A 617 -4.70 -18.98 13.92
C GLU A 617 -4.47 -19.74 15.23
N MET A 618 -3.29 -19.57 15.84
CA MET A 618 -2.94 -20.24 17.10
C MET A 618 -3.87 -19.85 18.26
N ALA A 619 -4.24 -18.57 18.35
CA ALA A 619 -5.16 -18.08 19.37
C ALA A 619 -6.56 -18.68 19.20
N LEU A 620 -7.10 -18.69 17.98
CA LEU A 620 -8.40 -19.28 17.68
C LEU A 620 -8.42 -20.80 17.90
N GLU A 621 -7.36 -21.52 17.53
CA GLU A 621 -7.25 -22.96 17.80
C GLU A 621 -7.24 -23.26 19.31
N LYS A 622 -6.57 -22.41 20.10
CA LYS A 622 -6.57 -22.50 21.56
C LYS A 622 -7.98 -22.28 22.13
N ILE A 623 -8.69 -21.27 21.65
CA ILE A 623 -10.08 -20.99 22.06
C ILE A 623 -10.97 -22.19 21.71
N ALA A 624 -10.91 -22.68 20.47
CA ALA A 624 -11.70 -23.84 20.01
C ALA A 624 -11.38 -25.14 20.78
N SER A 625 -10.15 -25.31 21.26
CA SER A 625 -9.72 -26.51 21.99
C SER A 625 -10.18 -26.54 23.45
N LYS A 626 -10.50 -25.39 24.07
CA LYS A 626 -10.99 -25.32 25.45
C LYS A 626 -12.33 -26.05 25.62
N LYS A 627 -13.17 -26.05 24.59
CA LYS A 627 -14.46 -26.74 24.54
C LYS A 627 -14.34 -28.28 24.56
N GLY A 628 -13.22 -28.84 24.10
CA GLY A 628 -12.97 -30.28 24.08
C GLY A 628 -12.71 -30.93 25.45
N LEU A 629 -12.38 -30.14 26.48
CA LEU A 629 -12.06 -30.63 27.83
C LEU A 629 -13.27 -30.78 28.75
N PHE A 630 -14.42 -30.16 28.42
CA PHE A 630 -15.64 -30.19 29.25
C PHE A 630 -16.71 -31.17 28.77
N HIS A 631 -16.48 -31.93 27.69
CA HIS A 631 -17.43 -32.92 27.17
C HIS A 631 -17.06 -34.39 27.41
N ASN A 632 -15.97 -34.69 28.11
CA ASN A 632 -15.62 -36.06 28.49
C ASN A 632 -15.46 -36.21 30.01
N GLY A 633 -16.51 -36.69 30.69
CA GLY A 633 -16.39 -37.16 32.07
C GLY A 633 -17.69 -37.27 32.86
N ASN A 634 -18.55 -38.23 32.52
CA ASN A 634 -19.50 -38.79 33.47
C ASN A 634 -18.74 -39.53 34.59
N THR A 635 -18.72 -39.03 35.83
CA THR A 635 -18.87 -39.88 37.02
C THR A 635 -19.23 -39.08 38.27
N THR A 636 -20.14 -39.69 39.03
CA THR A 636 -20.84 -39.25 40.25
C THR A 636 -19.97 -38.98 41.48
N ALA A 637 -20.22 -37.87 42.20
CA ALA A 637 -20.21 -37.81 43.68
C ALA A 637 -20.90 -36.55 44.20
N SER A 638 -21.65 -36.70 45.29
CA SER A 638 -22.53 -35.71 45.95
C SER A 638 -21.89 -35.14 47.23
N ARG A 639 -21.91 -33.81 47.43
CA ARG A 639 -22.49 -33.10 48.60
C ARG A 639 -21.91 -31.69 48.87
N ARG A 640 -22.82 -30.71 48.78
CA ARG A 640 -23.11 -29.53 49.64
C ARG A 640 -22.15 -28.31 49.72
N PRO A 641 -22.71 -27.11 49.97
CA PRO A 641 -22.10 -25.81 49.70
C PRO A 641 -21.37 -25.24 50.92
N ASP A 642 -20.26 -24.56 50.70
CA ASP A 642 -19.71 -23.61 51.67
C ASP A 642 -19.17 -22.37 50.94
N GLU A 643 -19.55 -21.23 51.50
CA GLU A 643 -19.19 -19.88 51.07
C GLU A 643 -17.71 -19.55 51.32
N ASN A 644 -17.24 -18.54 50.59
CA ASN A 644 -16.04 -17.73 50.79
C ASN A 644 -14.67 -18.40 50.56
N GLN A 645 -14.07 -18.07 49.42
CA GLN A 645 -12.76 -17.41 49.40
C GLN A 645 -12.46 -16.77 48.03
N ASN A 646 -12.27 -15.45 48.05
CA ASN A 646 -11.58 -14.69 47.01
C ASN A 646 -10.12 -15.21 46.88
N SER A 647 -9.71 -15.55 45.67
CA SER A 647 -8.32 -15.38 45.22
C SER A 647 -8.24 -15.32 43.70
N THR A 648 -8.19 -14.07 43.25
CA THR A 648 -7.31 -13.52 42.20
C THR A 648 -6.25 -14.49 41.66
N LEU A 649 -6.22 -14.69 40.34
CA LEU A 649 -4.96 -14.91 39.61
C LEU A 649 -4.95 -14.08 38.33
N TYR A 650 -4.37 -12.88 38.46
CA TYR A 650 -3.79 -12.11 37.38
C TYR A 650 -2.78 -12.97 36.62
N MET A 651 -2.72 -12.83 35.30
CA MET A 651 -1.51 -13.15 34.54
C MET A 651 -1.07 -11.88 33.80
N SER A 652 -0.21 -11.15 34.48
CA SER A 652 0.50 -9.96 34.04
C SER A 652 1.62 -10.32 33.07
N VAL A 653 1.78 -9.54 32.00
CA VAL A 653 3.03 -9.45 31.23
C VAL A 653 3.27 -7.99 30.85
N GLU A 654 3.97 -7.27 31.72
CA GLU A 654 4.79 -6.11 31.35
C GLU A 654 6.13 -6.23 32.08
N GLY A 655 7.23 -5.97 31.36
CA GLY A 655 8.53 -5.67 31.95
C GLY A 655 9.72 -6.47 31.44
N VAL A 656 10.26 -6.13 30.26
CA VAL A 656 11.72 -6.05 30.07
C VAL A 656 12.02 -4.79 29.24
N THR A 657 12.32 -3.69 29.92
CA THR A 657 12.97 -2.52 29.34
C THR A 657 14.47 -2.77 29.19
N LYS A 658 15.05 -2.17 28.14
CA LYS A 658 16.47 -2.16 27.80
C LYS A 658 17.26 -1.28 28.76
N GLU A 659 18.47 -1.71 29.13
CA GLU A 659 19.61 -0.82 29.37
C GLU A 659 20.95 -1.57 29.21
N ALA A 660 21.91 -0.90 28.55
CA ALA A 660 23.36 -1.12 28.43
C ALA A 660 23.89 -1.30 26.99
N ILE A 661 24.19 -0.15 26.35
CA ILE A 661 25.20 0.07 25.31
C ILE A 661 26.50 0.41 26.08
N THR A 662 27.68 -0.18 25.82
CA THR A 662 28.81 0.20 24.94
C THR A 662 29.95 -0.75 25.37
N GLU A 663 30.85 -1.29 24.54
CA GLU A 663 31.84 -0.64 23.68
C GLU A 663 32.45 -1.76 22.81
N SER A 664 32.32 -1.69 21.48
CA SER A 664 33.33 -1.18 20.53
C SER A 664 34.19 -2.29 19.89
N THR A 665 34.13 -2.31 18.54
CA THR A 665 35.24 -2.58 17.59
C THR A 665 35.90 -3.98 17.59
N THR A 666 36.20 -4.66 16.47
CA THR A 666 36.19 -4.39 15.02
C THR A 666 36.70 -5.68 14.34
N GLU A 667 36.33 -5.89 13.07
CA GLU A 667 37.16 -6.50 12.01
C GLU A 667 37.58 -7.97 12.16
N GLU A 668 36.98 -8.89 11.40
CA GLU A 668 37.47 -9.41 10.11
C GLU A 668 38.45 -10.60 10.25
N GLU A 669 38.29 -11.57 9.35
CA GLU A 669 39.24 -12.64 9.00
C GLU A 669 39.79 -13.57 10.09
N ILE A 670 39.58 -14.87 9.89
CA ILE A 670 40.70 -15.83 10.03
C ILE A 670 40.70 -16.77 8.84
N LEU A 671 41.36 -16.31 7.77
CA LEU A 671 42.22 -17.18 6.98
C LEU A 671 43.62 -17.16 7.63
N LEU A 672 44.27 -18.31 7.58
CA LEU A 672 45.68 -18.58 7.88
C LEU A 672 46.05 -18.90 9.33
N SER A 673 46.07 -20.22 9.56
CA SER A 673 47.05 -20.87 10.42
C SER A 673 48.48 -20.43 10.04
N SER A 674 49.27 -19.98 11.01
CA SER A 674 50.65 -20.46 11.20
C SER A 674 51.30 -19.91 12.47
N ARG A 675 51.47 -20.83 13.44
CA ARG A 675 52.67 -21.08 14.28
C ARG A 675 53.42 -19.92 14.93
N PHE A 676 53.36 -19.93 16.26
CA PHE A 676 54.48 -20.04 17.23
C PHE A 676 55.87 -19.47 16.92
N THR A 677 56.38 -18.78 17.96
CA THR A 677 57.78 -18.58 18.40
C THR A 677 58.65 -17.76 17.45
N ARG A 678 59.30 -16.68 17.87
CA ARG A 678 60.07 -16.46 19.10
C ARG A 678 60.30 -14.96 19.28
#